data_AF-A0A967I9J3-F1
#
_entry.id   AF-A0A967I9J3-F1
#
_cell.length_a   1.000
_cell.length_b   1.000
_cell.length_c   1.000
_cell.angle_alpha   90.00
_cell.angle_beta   90.00
_cell.angle_gamma   90.00
#
_symmetry.space_group_name_H-M   'P 1'
#
loop_
_entity.id
_entity.type
_entity.pdbx_description
1 polymer ?
#
loop_
_entity_poly.entity_id
_entity_poly.type
_entity_poly.pdbx_seq_one_letter_code
_entity_poly.pdbx_strand_id
1 'polypeptide(L)'
;MSVFRRSVRHDIKIALRFLPTIVALIGLLMTPGFSVADDGPMFRKNVSNTPDLETEHAAIRMLPLYVPAQASDGTLLTEGIEYYNADGTLVETRYEARPLITYYIDGHVDLIEEEGYGGFPGHGERDAYGAVSLDDGATWKRTNLSNSADLSSINIKVGKKWVPYPGDVGRSFMASDGNKVLAVWVSKYCGSGSPAYAMTEGEQDLLATYLLGTETIADAAACTDDDPLTPCTYLEDAFGVAGSQGVQSAADLAEDGYPLVGDYPFSCAWAARGVLLPAAAEGETGTFVWFKAERLSSGVRSANRPETVCVKGAGCVVTWQEDPEGIRPGEGEGPGEGWSGAIAHHQTDTWYTYIDWDDFGLVSGDGTYGSFYNETGDLAAWVADGGTGSPKAAVPMSIPIRLTDNYMCQAEGDRPFCYIDFDGSGTADFCADSVQVTIETPEGPTQDVDMCITEDGRLMRGNTASTRARLGLHGYSSLGDYREDPAAYPIDSAWFYMAYEENKGLGDEGEDEETPDDLIDKVDMGKNVWYHTFDMFNPELVSQGLMLNQPAVYPDDFTNPEGFLTAYGDLGYNFYQIDPDPIYETLAGLETTLLQSEISRRPSKMSQDWYDAGPSGTVGFQLWKQGIIRRGGPADIMARRFVIPDGFNAATDNPYDYPNMVCENADGTPAWAFTDGSNPRYVKGFCAAPAINLSGNTVLTGETCADATSCLDAFPFNDYFDDLDMADETDGISKILTWQMFGPGYGETPDATTNNLDDLSWENPYDMAKGHRGYMAGDMIMAMYAWTPNWKALTDAHDIVNLYVRRSFDGGVTWSTLPASFAHTNGITYSG
;
A
#
# COMPACT_ATOMS: atom_id res chain seq x y z
N MET A 1 -71.68 -54.01 -2.93
CA MET A 1 -71.04 -55.13 -2.18
C MET A 1 -69.92 -54.53 -1.35
N SER A 2 -70.12 -54.35 -0.05
CA SER A 2 -69.75 -55.28 1.05
C SER A 2 -68.41 -54.89 1.70
N VAL A 3 -68.40 -54.05 2.74
CA VAL A 3 -68.37 -54.34 4.22
C VAL A 3 -66.94 -54.41 4.81
N PHE A 4 -66.80 -53.79 6.00
CA PHE A 4 -65.76 -53.86 7.07
C PHE A 4 -64.66 -52.79 7.00
N ARG A 5 -64.52 -51.80 7.89
CA ARG A 5 -64.79 -51.62 9.35
C ARG A 5 -63.93 -52.50 10.28
N ARG A 6 -62.76 -51.99 10.67
CA ARG A 6 -61.95 -52.20 11.91
C ARG A 6 -60.60 -51.50 11.64
N SER A 7 -59.86 -50.83 12.52
CA SER A 7 -59.86 -50.60 13.96
C SER A 7 -58.86 -49.46 14.20
N VAL A 8 -59.29 -48.23 14.54
CA VAL A 8 -58.37 -47.17 14.99
C VAL A 8 -59.10 -46.31 16.03
N ARG A 9 -59.19 -46.80 17.26
CA ARG A 9 -59.77 -46.00 18.37
C ARG A 9 -58.98 -46.09 19.68
N HIS A 10 -57.71 -46.50 19.64
CA HIS A 10 -56.85 -46.50 20.82
C HIS A 10 -55.71 -45.46 20.79
N ASP A 11 -55.19 -45.07 19.61
CA ASP A 11 -54.01 -44.19 19.56
C ASP A 11 -54.32 -42.67 19.53
N ILE A 12 -55.58 -42.28 19.31
CA ILE A 12 -55.96 -40.85 19.22
C ILE A 12 -55.94 -40.14 20.59
N LYS A 13 -55.96 -40.88 21.70
CA LYS A 13 -55.96 -40.28 23.05
C LYS A 13 -54.58 -39.96 23.61
N ILE A 14 -53.50 -40.49 23.03
CA ILE A 14 -52.12 -40.15 23.43
C ILE A 14 -51.62 -38.92 22.66
N ALA A 15 -52.02 -38.76 21.39
CA ALA A 15 -51.65 -37.60 20.57
C ALA A 15 -52.23 -36.25 21.07
N LEU A 16 -53.40 -36.25 21.73
CA LEU A 16 -54.05 -35.00 22.19
C LEU A 16 -53.45 -34.40 23.47
N ARG A 17 -52.61 -35.13 24.22
CA ARG A 17 -51.98 -34.62 25.45
C ARG A 17 -50.64 -33.91 25.22
N PHE A 18 -50.01 -34.11 24.07
CA PHE A 18 -48.75 -33.46 23.70
C PHE A 18 -48.93 -32.28 22.74
N LEU A 19 -50.16 -32.07 22.23
CA LEU A 19 -50.46 -30.95 21.33
C LEU A 19 -50.22 -29.56 21.95
N PRO A 20 -50.55 -29.28 23.23
CA PRO A 20 -50.26 -27.98 23.83
C PRO A 20 -48.75 -27.74 24.00
N THR A 21 -47.99 -28.81 24.31
CA THR A 21 -46.55 -28.75 24.54
C THR A 21 -45.77 -28.61 23.22
N ILE A 22 -46.25 -29.24 22.14
CA ILE A 22 -45.67 -29.12 20.79
C ILE A 22 -46.00 -27.75 20.18
N VAL A 23 -47.20 -27.19 20.42
CA VAL A 23 -47.53 -25.82 19.98
C VAL A 23 -46.76 -24.77 20.78
N ALA A 24 -46.49 -25.00 22.07
CA ALA A 24 -45.62 -24.15 22.88
C ALA A 24 -44.14 -24.26 22.46
N LEU A 25 -43.65 -25.45 22.07
CA LEU A 25 -42.29 -25.63 21.55
C LEU A 25 -42.14 -25.01 20.16
N ILE A 26 -43.13 -25.13 19.27
CA ILE A 26 -43.12 -24.48 17.95
C ILE A 26 -43.25 -22.95 18.07
N GLY A 27 -43.97 -22.46 19.09
CA GLY A 27 -44.02 -21.03 19.43
C GLY A 27 -42.70 -20.49 20.00
N LEU A 28 -41.90 -21.32 20.69
CA LEU A 28 -40.55 -20.94 21.15
C LEU A 28 -39.46 -21.14 20.08
N LEU A 29 -39.70 -21.97 19.06
CA LEU A 29 -38.76 -22.25 17.95
C LEU A 29 -38.98 -21.34 16.72
N MET A 30 -39.98 -20.45 16.75
CA MET A 30 -40.30 -19.50 15.66
C MET A 30 -40.02 -18.03 16.00
N THR A 31 -39.07 -17.76 16.89
CA THR A 31 -38.37 -16.46 16.89
C THR A 31 -36.91 -16.66 16.50
N PRO A 32 -36.60 -16.84 15.21
CA PRO A 32 -35.45 -16.10 14.71
C PRO A 32 -35.82 -14.64 14.95
N GLY A 33 -35.11 -13.96 15.84
CA GLY A 33 -35.01 -12.51 15.75
C GLY A 33 -34.41 -12.25 14.38
N PHE A 34 -35.27 -12.03 13.39
CA PHE A 34 -34.87 -11.36 12.17
C PHE A 34 -34.51 -9.95 12.62
N SER A 35 -33.26 -9.78 13.04
CA SER A 35 -32.61 -8.49 13.04
C SER A 35 -32.51 -8.10 11.57
N VAL A 36 -33.59 -7.54 11.03
CA VAL A 36 -33.49 -6.76 9.81
C VAL A 36 -32.53 -5.64 10.18
N ALA A 37 -31.39 -5.55 9.49
CA ALA A 37 -30.58 -4.37 9.56
C ALA A 37 -31.48 -3.20 9.18
N ASP A 38 -31.81 -2.37 10.15
CA ASP A 38 -32.77 -1.29 10.01
C ASP A 38 -32.03 -0.10 9.39
N ASP A 39 -31.84 -0.16 8.07
CA ASP A 39 -31.26 0.94 7.30
C ASP A 39 -32.27 2.09 7.31
N GLY A 40 -32.16 2.97 8.33
CA GLY A 40 -33.02 4.13 8.51
C GLY A 40 -33.17 5.01 7.25
N PRO A 41 -34.00 6.06 7.29
CA PRO A 41 -34.25 6.90 6.11
C PRO A 41 -32.95 7.39 5.46
N MET A 42 -32.84 7.17 4.15
CA MET A 42 -31.61 7.41 3.41
C MET A 42 -31.21 8.90 3.45
N PHE A 43 -30.05 9.17 4.03
CA PHE A 43 -29.47 10.51 4.12
C PHE A 43 -28.47 10.74 2.98
N ARG A 44 -28.77 11.68 2.06
CA ARG A 44 -27.92 11.99 0.90
C ARG A 44 -27.51 13.46 0.89
N LYS A 45 -26.23 13.72 0.66
CA LYS A 45 -25.65 15.06 0.52
C LYS A 45 -24.67 15.08 -0.64
N ASN A 46 -24.74 16.12 -1.47
CA ASN A 46 -23.70 16.42 -2.45
C ASN A 46 -22.70 17.38 -1.79
N VAL A 47 -21.52 16.88 -1.45
CA VAL A 47 -20.49 17.69 -0.77
C VAL A 47 -19.68 18.52 -1.76
N SER A 48 -19.33 17.99 -2.94
CA SER A 48 -18.57 18.76 -3.94
C SER A 48 -19.38 19.95 -4.48
N ASN A 49 -20.71 19.82 -4.59
CA ASN A 49 -21.65 20.87 -5.04
C ASN A 49 -21.24 21.51 -6.38
N THR A 50 -20.63 20.70 -7.25
CA THR A 50 -20.09 21.04 -8.57
C THR A 50 -20.51 19.96 -9.58
N PRO A 51 -21.81 19.85 -9.88
CA PRO A 51 -22.34 18.73 -10.68
C PRO A 51 -21.81 18.66 -12.12
N ASP A 52 -21.23 19.76 -12.61
CA ASP A 52 -20.68 19.88 -13.96
C ASP A 52 -19.16 19.61 -14.02
N LEU A 53 -18.50 19.42 -12.87
CA LEU A 53 -17.08 19.13 -12.78
C LEU A 53 -16.83 17.65 -12.52
N GLU A 54 -15.63 17.20 -12.85
CA GLU A 54 -15.18 15.87 -12.55
C GLU A 54 -14.66 15.82 -11.10
N THR A 55 -15.31 14.99 -10.27
CA THR A 55 -14.90 14.73 -8.90
C THR A 55 -14.31 13.33 -8.80
N GLU A 56 -13.05 13.23 -8.38
CA GLU A 56 -12.31 11.96 -8.29
C GLU A 56 -11.67 11.77 -6.91
N HIS A 57 -11.20 10.54 -6.66
CA HIS A 57 -10.45 10.20 -5.44
C HIS A 57 -11.14 10.58 -4.12
N ALA A 58 -12.48 10.56 -4.12
CA ALA A 58 -13.27 10.94 -2.97
C ALA A 58 -13.17 9.89 -1.84
N ALA A 59 -12.87 10.37 -0.63
CA ALA A 59 -12.83 9.55 0.59
C ALA A 59 -13.47 10.31 1.75
N ILE A 60 -13.90 9.57 2.77
CA ILE A 60 -14.44 10.11 4.02
C ILE A 60 -13.78 9.44 5.22
N ARG A 61 -13.44 10.24 6.23
CA ARG A 61 -12.90 9.82 7.51
C ARG A 61 -13.81 10.32 8.62
N MET A 62 -14.02 9.46 9.63
CA MET A 62 -14.68 9.82 10.87
C MET A 62 -13.62 9.89 11.95
N LEU A 63 -13.50 11.02 12.65
CA LEU A 63 -12.51 11.16 13.72
C LEU A 63 -12.94 10.36 14.97
N PRO A 64 -12.00 9.74 15.71
CA PRO A 64 -12.29 8.93 16.89
C PRO A 64 -12.56 9.77 18.15
N LEU A 65 -13.30 10.88 18.03
CA LEU A 65 -13.64 11.77 19.13
C LEU A 65 -15.03 12.40 18.94
N TYR A 66 -15.54 13.01 20.01
CA TYR A 66 -16.79 13.77 19.99
C TYR A 66 -16.53 15.26 20.13
N VAL A 67 -17.35 16.06 19.45
CA VAL A 67 -17.40 17.52 19.58
C VAL A 67 -18.83 17.99 19.78
N PRO A 68 -19.05 19.18 20.36
CA PRO A 68 -20.37 19.80 20.36
C PRO A 68 -20.94 19.88 18.94
N ALA A 69 -22.18 19.43 18.78
CA ALA A 69 -22.86 19.43 17.49
C ALA A 69 -23.02 20.86 16.99
N GLN A 70 -22.45 21.18 15.83
CA GLN A 70 -22.47 22.52 15.27
C GLN A 70 -22.57 22.52 13.74
N ALA A 71 -23.34 23.44 13.20
CA ALA A 71 -23.45 23.64 11.77
C ALA A 71 -22.16 24.23 11.17
N SER A 72 -21.98 24.08 9.87
CA SER A 72 -20.80 24.54 9.13
C SER A 72 -20.58 26.05 9.14
N ASP A 73 -21.61 26.82 9.48
CA ASP A 73 -21.53 28.27 9.67
C ASP A 73 -21.06 28.70 11.07
N GLY A 74 -20.80 27.73 11.96
CA GLY A 74 -20.38 27.94 13.34
C GLY A 74 -21.53 28.03 14.34
N THR A 75 -22.77 27.76 13.93
CA THR A 75 -23.93 27.75 14.85
C THR A 75 -23.95 26.48 15.69
N LEU A 76 -23.90 26.61 17.01
CA LEU A 76 -24.10 25.48 17.93
C LEU A 76 -25.54 24.97 17.88
N LEU A 77 -25.72 23.65 17.78
CA LEU A 77 -27.02 22.99 17.71
C LEU A 77 -27.56 22.70 19.11
N THR A 78 -28.09 23.71 19.79
CA THR A 78 -28.60 23.59 21.17
C THR A 78 -29.82 22.68 21.32
N GLU A 79 -30.55 22.43 20.24
CA GLU A 79 -31.68 21.47 20.22
C GLU A 79 -31.21 20.02 20.04
N GLY A 80 -29.93 19.80 19.67
CA GLY A 80 -29.36 18.50 19.37
C GLY A 80 -29.73 17.93 17.99
N ILE A 81 -29.10 16.81 17.66
CA ILE A 81 -29.31 16.02 16.44
C ILE A 81 -30.28 14.89 16.76
N GLU A 82 -31.40 14.83 16.06
CA GLU A 82 -32.44 13.82 16.24
C GLU A 82 -32.16 12.57 15.38
N TYR A 83 -32.14 11.41 16.02
CA TYR A 83 -31.97 10.11 15.40
C TYR A 83 -33.29 9.35 15.36
N TYR A 84 -33.69 8.90 14.17
CA TYR A 84 -34.94 8.19 13.95
C TYR A 84 -34.67 6.74 13.53
N ASN A 85 -35.52 5.80 13.96
CA ASN A 85 -35.53 4.44 13.39
C ASN A 85 -36.23 4.42 12.02
N ALA A 86 -36.26 3.29 11.30
CA ALA A 86 -36.88 3.26 9.97
C ALA A 86 -38.40 3.49 9.98
N ASP A 87 -39.06 3.28 11.12
CA ASP A 87 -40.47 3.64 11.32
C ASP A 87 -40.69 5.16 11.48
N GLY A 88 -39.61 5.97 11.46
CA GLY A 88 -39.66 7.41 11.65
C GLY A 88 -39.95 7.84 13.10
N THR A 89 -39.73 6.94 14.06
CA THR A 89 -39.86 7.23 15.49
C THR A 89 -38.55 7.77 16.02
N LEU A 90 -38.59 8.89 16.73
CA LEU A 90 -37.42 9.46 17.42
C LEU A 90 -36.88 8.45 18.44
N VAL A 91 -35.62 8.07 18.28
CA VAL A 91 -34.89 7.12 19.14
C VAL A 91 -34.06 7.87 20.17
N GLU A 92 -33.29 8.86 19.73
CA GLU A 92 -32.33 9.58 20.57
C GLU A 92 -32.11 11.00 20.03
N THR A 93 -31.79 11.94 20.92
CA THR A 93 -31.28 13.26 20.57
C THR A 93 -29.86 13.41 21.12
N ARG A 94 -28.90 13.75 20.28
CA ARG A 94 -27.48 13.92 20.68
C ARG A 94 -27.03 15.35 20.57
N TYR A 95 -26.27 15.82 21.55
CA TYR A 95 -25.70 17.18 21.58
C TYR A 95 -24.25 17.21 21.10
N GLU A 96 -23.70 16.05 20.77
CA GLU A 96 -22.35 15.87 20.27
C GLU A 96 -22.39 15.06 18.98
N ALA A 97 -21.47 15.36 18.07
CA ALA A 97 -21.30 14.68 16.79
C ALA A 97 -19.88 14.11 16.68
N ARG A 98 -19.72 13.08 15.85
CA ARG A 98 -18.39 12.65 15.43
C ARG A 98 -17.99 13.44 14.18
N PRO A 99 -16.87 14.18 14.20
CA PRO A 99 -16.42 14.92 13.04
C PRO A 99 -16.27 14.03 11.81
N LEU A 100 -16.80 14.48 10.68
CA LEU A 100 -16.62 13.84 9.38
C LEU A 100 -15.76 14.75 8.51
N ILE A 101 -14.69 14.18 7.96
CA ILE A 101 -13.79 14.87 7.05
C ILE A 101 -13.83 14.14 5.74
N THR A 102 -14.20 14.83 4.67
CA THR A 102 -14.09 14.30 3.32
C THR A 102 -12.99 15.02 2.57
N TYR A 103 -12.35 14.26 1.69
CA TYR A 103 -11.34 14.72 0.77
C TYR A 103 -11.71 14.26 -0.62
N TYR A 104 -11.48 15.11 -1.62
CA TYR A 104 -11.73 14.81 -3.02
C TYR A 104 -10.94 15.76 -3.92
N ILE A 105 -10.75 15.36 -5.17
CA ILE A 105 -10.24 16.21 -6.24
C ILE A 105 -11.43 16.70 -7.04
N ASP A 106 -11.42 17.95 -7.49
CA ASP A 106 -12.51 18.53 -8.28
C ASP A 106 -11.98 19.53 -9.29
N GLY A 107 -12.46 19.46 -10.54
CA GLY A 107 -12.08 20.40 -11.59
C GLY A 107 -12.54 20.01 -12.98
N HIS A 108 -12.16 20.83 -13.97
CA HIS A 108 -12.35 20.53 -15.38
C HIS A 108 -11.26 19.58 -15.87
N VAL A 109 -11.60 18.63 -16.74
CA VAL A 109 -10.64 17.73 -17.39
C VAL A 109 -10.99 17.60 -18.87
N ASP A 110 -9.99 17.79 -19.72
CA ASP A 110 -10.04 17.48 -21.14
C ASP A 110 -9.41 16.10 -21.38
N LEU A 111 -10.25 15.12 -21.72
CA LEU A 111 -9.84 13.77 -22.06
C LEU A 111 -9.53 13.64 -23.56
N ILE A 112 -8.70 12.64 -23.89
CA ILE A 112 -8.44 12.24 -25.28
C ILE A 112 -9.39 11.09 -25.61
N GLU A 113 -10.44 11.36 -26.38
CA GLU A 113 -11.47 10.37 -26.77
C GLU A 113 -11.04 9.48 -27.96
N GLU A 114 -9.78 9.04 -27.98
CA GLU A 114 -9.25 8.11 -28.99
C GLU A 114 -9.01 6.73 -28.36
N GLU A 115 -9.23 5.67 -29.14
CA GLU A 115 -8.98 4.29 -28.71
C GLU A 115 -7.50 4.15 -28.27
N GLY A 116 -7.26 3.45 -27.16
CA GLY A 116 -5.94 3.34 -26.53
C GLY A 116 -5.58 4.45 -25.52
N TYR A 117 -6.30 5.58 -25.49
CA TYR A 117 -6.00 6.68 -24.57
C TYR A 117 -6.81 6.69 -23.27
N GLY A 118 -7.72 5.72 -23.07
CA GLY A 118 -8.60 5.67 -21.91
C GLY A 118 -7.90 5.57 -20.54
N GLY A 119 -6.60 5.23 -20.53
CA GLY A 119 -5.77 5.21 -19.32
C GLY A 119 -5.15 6.56 -18.93
N PHE A 120 -5.15 7.56 -19.83
CA PHE A 120 -4.58 8.88 -19.56
C PHE A 120 -5.53 9.72 -18.68
N PRO A 121 -5.06 10.33 -17.57
CA PRO A 121 -5.92 11.09 -16.64
C PRO A 121 -6.45 12.43 -17.18
N GLY A 122 -6.21 12.74 -18.46
CA GLY A 122 -6.60 13.98 -19.12
C GLY A 122 -5.72 15.18 -18.75
N HIS A 123 -5.87 16.26 -19.50
CA HIS A 123 -5.35 17.58 -19.12
C HIS A 123 -6.39 18.29 -18.27
N GLY A 124 -6.10 18.53 -17.00
CA GLY A 124 -7.06 19.13 -16.07
C GLY A 124 -6.70 20.50 -15.53
N GLU A 125 -7.70 21.13 -14.92
CA GLU A 125 -7.59 22.29 -14.03
C GLU A 125 -8.20 21.89 -12.66
N ARG A 126 -7.67 20.79 -12.09
CA ARG A 126 -8.17 20.21 -10.84
C ARG A 126 -7.48 20.77 -9.60
N ASP A 127 -8.25 20.86 -8.52
CA ASP A 127 -7.78 21.20 -7.17
C ASP A 127 -8.10 20.10 -6.15
N ALA A 128 -7.29 20.03 -5.09
CA ALA A 128 -7.51 19.20 -3.92
C ALA A 128 -8.42 19.93 -2.92
N TYR A 129 -9.50 19.29 -2.48
CA TYR A 129 -10.45 19.84 -1.51
C TYR A 129 -10.51 19.00 -0.24
N GLY A 130 -10.66 19.70 0.89
CA GLY A 130 -11.06 19.12 2.18
C GLY A 130 -12.37 19.74 2.63
N ALA A 131 -13.32 18.93 3.10
CA ALA A 131 -14.57 19.42 3.67
C ALA A 131 -14.86 18.77 5.02
N VAL A 132 -15.35 19.60 5.96
CA VAL A 132 -15.52 19.25 7.38
C VAL A 132 -16.99 19.38 7.75
N SER A 133 -17.54 18.37 8.43
CA SER A 133 -18.84 18.40 9.09
C SER A 133 -18.68 18.07 10.57
N LEU A 134 -19.38 18.84 11.42
CA LEU A 134 -19.42 18.69 12.88
C LEU A 134 -20.87 18.49 13.36
N ASP A 135 -21.75 18.01 12.48
CA ASP A 135 -23.17 17.77 12.69
C ASP A 135 -23.66 16.50 11.98
N ASP A 136 -22.85 15.42 12.07
CA ASP A 136 -23.11 14.10 11.46
C ASP A 136 -23.41 14.15 9.94
N GLY A 137 -22.78 15.09 9.24
CA GLY A 137 -22.86 15.24 7.79
C GLY A 137 -24.02 16.11 7.29
N ALA A 138 -24.78 16.77 8.18
CA ALA A 138 -25.89 17.63 7.77
C ALA A 138 -25.44 18.89 7.03
N THR A 139 -24.34 19.50 7.44
CA THR A 139 -23.74 20.65 6.79
C THR A 139 -22.22 20.47 6.66
N TRP A 140 -21.63 21.11 5.63
CA TRP A 140 -20.22 20.90 5.27
C TRP A 140 -19.53 22.23 4.97
N LYS A 141 -18.38 22.44 5.60
CA LYS A 141 -17.47 23.55 5.29
C LYS A 141 -16.36 23.07 4.37
N ARG A 142 -16.36 23.53 3.12
CA ARG A 142 -15.39 23.14 2.08
C ARG A 142 -14.19 24.10 2.08
N THR A 143 -13.01 23.60 1.81
CA THR A 143 -11.78 24.37 1.69
C THR A 143 -10.97 23.81 0.51
N ASN A 144 -10.58 24.70 -0.41
CA ASN A 144 -9.61 24.37 -1.45
C ASN A 144 -8.23 24.34 -0.79
N LEU A 145 -7.60 23.17 -0.73
CA LEU A 145 -6.32 22.94 -0.05
C LEU A 145 -5.15 23.31 -0.95
N SER A 146 -5.24 23.03 -2.25
CA SER A 146 -4.16 23.29 -3.21
C SER A 146 -4.13 24.72 -3.73
N ASN A 147 -5.30 25.30 -4.05
CA ASN A 147 -5.44 26.60 -4.74
C ASN A 147 -4.45 26.74 -5.91
N SER A 148 -4.37 25.71 -6.75
CA SER A 148 -3.36 25.56 -7.79
C SER A 148 -3.93 25.45 -9.20
N ALA A 149 -5.22 25.14 -9.36
CA ALA A 149 -5.82 24.91 -10.68
C ALA A 149 -5.57 26.04 -11.69
N ASP A 150 -5.62 27.31 -11.24
CA ASP A 150 -5.39 28.50 -12.07
C ASP A 150 -3.94 29.01 -12.05
N LEU A 151 -3.04 28.30 -11.36
CA LEU A 151 -1.63 28.63 -11.26
C LEU A 151 -0.79 27.78 -12.21
N SER A 152 0.41 28.27 -12.52
CA SER A 152 1.37 27.57 -13.37
C SER A 152 2.79 27.79 -12.86
N SER A 153 3.56 26.71 -12.79
CA SER A 153 5.01 26.75 -12.50
C SER A 153 5.87 26.51 -13.74
N ILE A 154 5.26 26.09 -14.85
CA ILE A 154 5.96 25.70 -16.06
C ILE A 154 5.14 25.97 -17.31
N ASN A 155 5.81 26.40 -18.38
CA ASN A 155 5.19 26.53 -19.70
C ASN A 155 5.51 25.29 -20.53
N ILE A 156 4.51 24.77 -21.22
CA ILE A 156 4.67 23.66 -22.19
C ILE A 156 4.49 24.15 -23.63
N LYS A 157 4.96 23.37 -24.60
CA LYS A 157 4.87 23.74 -26.01
C LYS A 157 3.61 23.17 -26.65
N VAL A 158 2.67 24.05 -26.97
CA VAL A 158 1.49 23.71 -27.77
C VAL A 158 1.69 24.22 -29.19
N GLY A 159 2.06 23.30 -30.09
CA GLY A 159 2.45 23.61 -31.47
C GLY A 159 3.71 24.49 -31.55
N LYS A 160 3.53 25.79 -31.84
CA LYS A 160 4.64 26.77 -31.93
C LYS A 160 4.66 27.78 -30.78
N LYS A 161 3.78 27.64 -29.79
CA LYS A 161 3.63 28.59 -28.69
C LYS A 161 3.94 27.90 -27.36
N TRP A 162 4.54 28.66 -26.46
CA TRP A 162 4.65 28.29 -25.05
C TRP A 162 3.40 28.76 -24.33
N VAL A 163 2.75 27.85 -23.60
CA VAL A 163 1.50 28.08 -22.88
C VAL A 163 1.71 27.63 -21.43
N PRO A 164 1.26 28.40 -20.42
CA PRO A 164 1.30 27.96 -19.04
C PRO A 164 0.47 26.69 -18.85
N TYR A 165 1.05 25.67 -18.22
CA TYR A 165 0.31 24.47 -17.83
C TYR A 165 -0.36 24.68 -16.46
N PRO A 166 -1.66 24.41 -16.31
CA PRO A 166 -2.39 24.59 -15.05
C PRO A 166 -1.89 23.65 -13.94
N GLY A 167 -2.19 23.95 -12.68
CA GLY A 167 -1.62 23.17 -11.58
C GLY A 167 -2.09 21.72 -11.48
N ASP A 168 -3.20 21.36 -12.12
CA ASP A 168 -3.80 20.03 -12.23
C ASP A 168 -3.43 19.01 -11.14
N VAL A 169 -4.30 18.87 -10.15
CA VAL A 169 -4.15 17.88 -9.09
C VAL A 169 -4.49 16.47 -9.59
N GLY A 170 -3.55 15.55 -9.39
CA GLY A 170 -3.74 14.12 -9.63
C GLY A 170 -3.92 13.35 -8.31
N ARG A 171 -3.54 12.08 -8.32
CA ARG A 171 -3.79 11.13 -7.23
C ARG A 171 -3.47 11.65 -5.83
N SER A 172 -4.27 11.20 -4.88
CA SER A 172 -4.25 11.72 -3.51
C SER A 172 -4.74 10.73 -2.46
N PHE A 173 -4.50 11.08 -1.20
CA PHE A 173 -4.79 10.24 -0.05
C PHE A 173 -5.03 11.08 1.22
N MET A 174 -5.72 10.51 2.21
CA MET A 174 -5.93 11.13 3.51
C MET A 174 -5.88 10.11 4.64
N ALA A 175 -5.20 10.51 5.72
CA ALA A 175 -5.20 9.83 7.02
C ALA A 175 -5.63 10.78 8.13
N SER A 176 -6.10 10.19 9.21
CA SER A 176 -6.50 10.91 10.41
C SER A 176 -6.39 9.99 11.61
N ASP A 177 -5.94 10.54 12.73
CA ASP A 177 -6.10 9.92 14.04
C ASP A 177 -6.31 11.03 15.07
N GLY A 178 -6.87 10.71 16.23
CA GLY A 178 -7.20 11.67 17.27
C GLY A 178 -7.95 12.89 16.71
N ASN A 179 -7.35 14.07 16.87
CA ASN A 179 -7.88 15.34 16.40
C ASN A 179 -7.13 15.92 15.19
N LYS A 180 -6.31 15.12 14.50
CA LYS A 180 -5.42 15.56 13.41
C LYS A 180 -5.72 14.82 12.11
N VAL A 181 -5.53 15.52 11.01
CA VAL A 181 -5.81 15.03 9.65
C VAL A 181 -4.68 15.46 8.73
N LEU A 182 -4.12 14.52 7.97
CA LEU A 182 -3.15 14.80 6.92
C LEU A 182 -3.74 14.43 5.56
N ALA A 183 -3.81 15.40 4.65
CA ALA A 183 -4.19 15.22 3.26
C ALA A 183 -2.94 15.35 2.38
N VAL A 184 -2.73 14.43 1.44
CA VAL A 184 -1.60 14.45 0.52
C VAL A 184 -2.07 14.27 -0.92
N TRP A 185 -1.39 14.92 -1.87
CA TRP A 185 -1.71 14.83 -3.29
C TRP A 185 -0.49 15.09 -4.15
N VAL A 186 -0.60 14.72 -5.43
CA VAL A 186 0.35 15.16 -6.45
C VAL A 186 -0.26 16.26 -7.32
N SER A 187 0.56 17.19 -7.76
CA SER A 187 0.12 18.34 -8.58
C SER A 187 1.16 18.68 -9.63
N LYS A 188 0.71 19.11 -10.80
CA LYS A 188 1.55 19.70 -11.85
C LYS A 188 2.08 21.09 -11.48
N TYR A 189 1.59 21.69 -10.41
CA TYR A 189 2.13 22.92 -9.85
C TYR A 189 3.24 22.66 -8.84
N CYS A 190 4.41 23.25 -9.13
CA CYS A 190 5.65 23.15 -8.35
C CYS A 190 6.22 24.55 -8.05
N GLY A 191 5.36 25.56 -7.92
CA GLY A 191 5.77 26.98 -7.86
C GLY A 191 5.83 27.60 -6.46
N SER A 192 5.36 26.91 -5.41
CA SER A 192 5.28 27.46 -4.05
C SER A 192 5.37 26.36 -2.97
N GLY A 193 4.84 26.62 -1.77
CA GLY A 193 4.71 25.61 -0.71
C GLY A 193 5.88 25.49 0.27
N SER A 194 6.87 26.41 0.22
CA SER A 194 8.02 26.46 1.15
C SER A 194 8.60 25.07 1.47
N PRO A 195 9.08 24.31 0.48
CA PRO A 195 9.63 22.99 0.72
C PRO A 195 10.86 23.04 1.64
N ALA A 196 11.04 22.03 2.47
CA ALA A 196 12.13 21.96 3.46
C ALA A 196 13.53 22.11 2.83
N TYR A 197 13.76 21.51 1.66
CA TYR A 197 15.05 21.64 0.94
C TYR A 197 15.37 23.07 0.43
N ALA A 198 14.41 24.01 0.51
CA ALA A 198 14.60 25.42 0.12
C ALA A 198 14.59 26.37 1.32
N MET A 199 14.76 25.82 2.52
CA MET A 199 14.86 26.57 3.77
C MET A 199 16.09 27.48 3.77
N THR A 200 15.97 28.63 4.43
CA THR A 200 17.12 29.54 4.62
C THR A 200 17.99 29.07 5.77
N GLU A 201 19.29 29.38 5.73
CA GLU A 201 20.24 29.08 6.83
C GLU A 201 19.70 29.53 8.21
N GLY A 202 19.08 30.71 8.28
CA GLY A 202 18.50 31.21 9.53
C GLY A 202 17.25 30.46 10.01
N GLU A 203 16.45 29.90 9.10
CA GLU A 203 15.35 29.00 9.47
C GLU A 203 15.88 27.65 9.96
N GLN A 204 16.93 27.14 9.29
CA GLN A 204 17.60 25.88 9.62
C GLN A 204 18.24 25.94 11.01
N ASP A 205 18.95 27.02 11.36
CA ASP A 205 19.51 27.25 12.70
C ASP A 205 18.45 27.21 13.81
N LEU A 206 17.32 27.88 13.58
CA LEU A 206 16.22 27.95 14.54
C LEU A 206 15.57 26.57 14.73
N LEU A 207 15.35 25.84 13.64
CA LEU A 207 14.80 24.49 13.71
C LEU A 207 15.76 23.50 14.34
N ALA A 208 17.04 23.50 13.97
CA ALA A 208 18.04 22.63 14.57
C ALA A 208 18.09 22.82 16.10
N THR A 209 18.04 24.08 16.56
CA THR A 209 17.97 24.39 17.99
C THR A 209 16.71 23.82 18.66
N TYR A 210 15.56 23.94 18.00
CA TYR A 210 14.29 23.41 18.51
C TYR A 210 14.28 21.89 18.55
N LEU A 211 14.65 21.24 17.44
CA LEU A 211 14.64 19.78 17.26
C LEU A 211 15.64 19.08 18.19
N LEU A 212 16.76 19.73 18.52
CA LEU A 212 17.66 19.25 19.58
C LEU A 212 16.98 19.27 20.95
N GLY A 213 16.16 20.29 21.22
CA GLY A 213 15.42 20.42 22.48
C GLY A 213 14.27 19.42 22.63
N THR A 214 13.73 18.91 21.52
CA THR A 214 12.73 17.83 21.48
C THR A 214 13.36 16.45 21.31
N GLU A 215 14.69 16.36 21.27
CA GLU A 215 15.45 15.11 21.06
C GLU A 215 15.16 14.44 19.70
N THR A 216 14.58 15.17 18.74
CA THR A 216 14.34 14.71 17.37
C THR A 216 15.64 14.59 16.58
N ILE A 217 16.64 15.41 16.92
CA ILE A 217 18.01 15.30 16.38
C ILE A 217 19.03 15.24 17.52
N ALA A 218 20.17 14.61 17.27
CA ALA A 218 21.23 14.44 18.28
C ALA A 218 22.22 15.62 18.35
N ASP A 219 22.46 16.31 17.22
CA ASP A 219 23.43 17.40 17.14
C ASP A 219 22.96 18.50 16.17
N ALA A 220 22.65 19.68 16.71
CA ALA A 220 22.26 20.83 15.90
C ALA A 220 23.42 21.37 15.04
N ALA A 221 24.68 21.20 15.49
CA ALA A 221 25.84 21.69 14.72
C ALA A 221 26.02 20.89 13.44
N ALA A 222 25.82 19.57 13.49
CA ALA A 222 25.87 18.69 12.32
C ALA A 222 24.78 19.04 11.28
N CYS A 223 23.66 19.63 11.71
CA CYS A 223 22.61 20.08 10.79
C CYS A 223 22.86 21.47 10.19
N THR A 224 24.02 22.10 10.41
CA THR A 224 24.28 23.51 10.02
C THR A 224 25.73 23.74 9.58
N ASP A 225 26.52 22.68 9.42
CA ASP A 225 27.95 22.78 9.11
C ASP A 225 28.27 22.74 7.61
N ASP A 226 27.22 22.60 6.78
CA ASP A 226 27.29 22.47 5.32
C ASP A 226 28.16 21.28 4.85
N ASP A 227 28.37 20.25 5.70
CA ASP A 227 29.12 19.06 5.31
C ASP A 227 28.21 18.06 4.58
N PRO A 228 28.35 17.90 3.24
CA PRO A 228 27.52 16.98 2.48
C PRO A 228 27.75 15.50 2.83
N LEU A 229 28.79 15.17 3.61
CA LEU A 229 29.11 13.80 4.03
C LEU A 229 28.61 13.46 5.43
N THR A 230 28.09 14.42 6.19
CA THR A 230 27.49 14.17 7.51
C THR A 230 26.11 14.83 7.67
N PRO A 231 25.21 14.68 6.68
CA PRO A 231 23.98 15.45 6.65
C PRO A 231 23.01 15.03 7.75
N CYS A 232 22.38 16.02 8.33
CA CYS A 232 21.21 15.87 9.17
C CYS A 232 19.98 15.56 8.31
N THR A 233 19.65 14.28 8.17
CA THR A 233 18.59 13.77 7.26
C THR A 233 17.20 14.37 7.48
N TYR A 234 16.95 15.00 8.64
CA TYR A 234 15.73 15.77 8.88
C TYR A 234 15.73 17.12 8.14
N LEU A 235 16.87 17.83 8.11
CA LEU A 235 16.98 19.23 7.69
C LEU A 235 17.78 19.44 6.39
N GLU A 236 18.59 18.47 5.97
CA GLU A 236 19.49 18.61 4.82
C GLU A 236 19.17 17.62 3.68
N ASP A 237 19.20 18.15 2.45
CA ASP A 237 18.88 17.39 1.24
C ASP A 237 20.06 16.55 0.76
N ALA A 238 20.26 15.40 1.40
CA ALA A 238 21.28 14.43 1.01
C ALA A 238 20.94 13.71 -0.31
N PHE A 239 19.64 13.52 -0.59
CA PHE A 239 19.15 12.63 -1.65
C PHE A 239 18.87 13.33 -2.98
N GLY A 240 19.03 14.66 -3.02
CA GLY A 240 18.84 15.51 -4.19
C GLY A 240 17.37 15.61 -4.60
N VAL A 241 16.53 15.94 -3.61
CA VAL A 241 15.11 16.30 -3.76
C VAL A 241 14.98 17.63 -4.49
N ALA A 242 15.87 18.58 -4.21
CA ALA A 242 15.91 19.90 -4.82
C ALA A 242 16.23 19.82 -6.31
N GLY A 243 15.55 20.63 -7.11
CA GLY A 243 15.76 20.67 -8.55
C GLY A 243 14.74 21.54 -9.27
N SER A 244 14.90 21.64 -10.58
CA SER A 244 13.93 22.29 -11.46
C SER A 244 12.88 21.28 -11.92
N GLN A 245 11.63 21.72 -12.02
CA GLN A 245 10.55 20.88 -12.52
C GLN A 245 10.83 20.40 -13.95
N GLY A 246 10.72 19.10 -14.18
CA GLY A 246 10.88 18.44 -15.47
C GLY A 246 9.59 18.42 -16.31
N VAL A 247 9.73 18.00 -17.56
CA VAL A 247 8.64 17.81 -18.52
C VAL A 247 8.91 16.51 -19.27
N GLN A 248 7.91 15.63 -19.32
CA GLN A 248 7.88 14.51 -20.25
C GLN A 248 7.53 15.07 -21.62
N SER A 249 8.37 14.83 -22.62
CA SER A 249 8.21 15.49 -23.91
C SER A 249 7.16 14.79 -24.77
N ALA A 250 6.50 15.56 -25.63
CA ALA A 250 5.58 15.00 -26.62
C ALA A 250 6.25 14.02 -27.60
N ALA A 251 7.57 14.09 -27.77
CA ALA A 251 8.32 13.20 -28.65
C ALA A 251 8.46 11.81 -28.03
N ASP A 252 8.91 11.76 -26.78
CA ASP A 252 9.07 10.52 -26.02
C ASP A 252 7.71 9.80 -25.89
N LEU A 253 6.66 10.55 -25.55
CA LEU A 253 5.30 9.99 -25.49
C LEU A 253 4.79 9.50 -26.85
N ALA A 254 5.24 10.08 -27.96
CA ALA A 254 4.87 9.60 -29.29
C ALA A 254 5.60 8.30 -29.65
N GLU A 255 6.83 8.12 -29.17
CA GLU A 255 7.59 6.88 -29.30
C GLU A 255 6.96 5.76 -28.45
N ASP A 256 6.43 6.10 -27.27
CA ASP A 256 5.64 5.20 -26.41
C ASP A 256 4.23 4.88 -26.98
N GLY A 257 3.85 5.39 -28.15
CA GLY A 257 2.55 5.13 -28.77
C GLY A 257 1.42 6.10 -28.39
N TYR A 258 1.73 7.19 -27.69
CA TYR A 258 0.78 8.22 -27.21
C TYR A 258 1.00 9.62 -27.82
N PRO A 259 1.09 9.80 -29.15
CA PRO A 259 1.41 11.07 -29.80
C PRO A 259 0.41 12.22 -29.57
N LEU A 260 -0.79 11.93 -29.04
CA LEU A 260 -1.84 12.94 -28.83
C LEU A 260 -1.78 13.65 -27.47
N VAL A 261 -1.00 13.13 -26.51
CA VAL A 261 -0.89 13.72 -25.16
C VAL A 261 -0.18 15.08 -25.22
N GLY A 262 0.90 15.19 -25.97
CA GLY A 262 1.73 16.40 -25.96
C GLY A 262 2.60 16.52 -24.71
N ASP A 263 3.25 17.66 -24.54
CA ASP A 263 4.16 17.90 -23.40
C ASP A 263 3.40 17.83 -22.06
N TYR A 264 3.95 17.07 -21.12
CA TYR A 264 3.31 16.77 -19.84
C TYR A 264 4.26 17.04 -18.66
N PRO A 265 3.97 18.01 -17.77
CA PRO A 265 4.87 18.33 -16.66
C PRO A 265 5.03 17.20 -15.65
N PHE A 266 6.20 17.13 -15.01
CA PHE A 266 6.38 16.29 -13.84
C PHE A 266 5.58 16.82 -12.65
N SER A 267 5.08 15.90 -11.82
CA SER A 267 4.27 16.25 -10.65
C SER A 267 5.12 16.42 -9.39
N CYS A 268 4.73 17.34 -8.52
CA CYS A 268 5.25 17.48 -7.15
C CYS A 268 4.32 16.83 -6.14
N ALA A 269 4.87 16.29 -5.05
CA ALA A 269 4.13 15.84 -3.88
C ALA A 269 3.84 17.01 -2.92
N TRP A 270 2.63 17.01 -2.33
CA TRP A 270 2.13 18.05 -1.44
C TRP A 270 1.42 17.46 -0.22
N ALA A 271 1.42 18.19 0.89
CA ALA A 271 0.71 17.85 2.11
C ALA A 271 -0.03 19.06 2.71
N ALA A 272 -1.22 18.85 3.26
CA ALA A 272 -1.95 19.82 4.06
C ALA A 272 -2.43 19.21 5.38
N ARG A 273 -2.22 19.96 6.46
CA ARG A 273 -2.48 19.54 7.83
C ARG A 273 -3.78 20.17 8.34
N GLY A 274 -4.61 19.39 9.00
CA GLY A 274 -5.85 19.84 9.63
C GLY A 274 -5.84 19.49 11.11
N VAL A 275 -6.16 20.45 11.97
CA VAL A 275 -6.26 20.25 13.42
C VAL A 275 -7.62 20.68 13.92
N LEU A 276 -8.26 19.80 14.68
CA LEU A 276 -9.51 20.07 15.38
C LEU A 276 -9.21 20.46 16.83
N LEU A 277 -9.49 21.71 17.17
CA LEU A 277 -9.48 22.18 18.54
C LEU A 277 -10.83 21.87 19.21
N PRO A 278 -10.82 21.37 20.46
CA PRO A 278 -12.05 21.20 21.23
C PRO A 278 -12.67 22.57 21.55
N ALA A 279 -13.92 22.56 22.01
CA ALA A 279 -14.54 23.76 22.57
C ALA A 279 -13.79 24.23 23.82
N ALA A 280 -13.59 25.55 23.97
CA ALA A 280 -12.85 26.10 25.10
C ALA A 280 -13.64 26.05 26.41
N ALA A 281 -14.97 26.04 26.33
CA ALA A 281 -15.88 25.82 27.46
C ALA A 281 -17.14 25.05 27.04
N GLU A 282 -17.86 24.54 28.05
CA GLU A 282 -19.18 23.92 27.85
C GLU A 282 -20.16 24.94 27.22
N GLY A 283 -20.86 24.53 26.17
CA GLY A 283 -21.77 25.39 25.42
C GLY A 283 -21.10 26.27 24.35
N GLU A 284 -19.82 26.03 24.05
CA GLU A 284 -19.10 26.64 22.93
C GLU A 284 -18.84 25.64 21.79
N THR A 285 -18.37 26.15 20.66
CA THR A 285 -18.10 25.38 19.44
C THR A 285 -16.64 24.95 19.38
N GLY A 286 -16.38 23.76 18.83
CA GLY A 286 -15.04 23.37 18.37
C GLY A 286 -14.62 24.14 17.13
N THR A 287 -13.31 24.19 16.86
CA THR A 287 -12.75 24.89 15.70
C THR A 287 -11.81 23.98 14.93
N PHE A 288 -12.12 23.75 13.64
CA PHE A 288 -11.22 23.04 12.73
C PHE A 288 -10.41 24.04 11.89
N VAL A 289 -9.08 23.87 11.85
CA VAL A 289 -8.16 24.74 11.12
C VAL A 289 -7.32 23.91 10.14
N TRP A 290 -7.35 24.30 8.87
CA TRP A 290 -6.40 23.84 7.85
C TRP A 290 -5.17 24.76 7.84
N PHE A 291 -3.98 24.17 7.86
CA PHE A 291 -2.72 24.84 7.63
C PHE A 291 -2.51 25.07 6.12
N LYS A 292 -1.64 26.02 5.78
CA LYS A 292 -1.17 26.18 4.40
C LYS A 292 -0.50 24.89 3.94
N ALA A 293 -0.76 24.51 2.69
CA ALA A 293 -0.12 23.35 2.08
C ALA A 293 1.39 23.52 2.01
N GLU A 294 2.09 22.45 2.32
CA GLU A 294 3.53 22.29 2.23
C GLU A 294 3.86 21.46 1.00
N ARG A 295 4.86 21.89 0.23
CA ARG A 295 5.37 21.11 -0.90
C ARG A 295 6.50 20.21 -0.41
N LEU A 296 6.42 18.93 -0.75
CA LEU A 296 7.39 17.92 -0.32
C LEU A 296 8.49 17.68 -1.36
N SER A 297 8.16 17.71 -2.65
CA SER A 297 9.13 17.48 -3.73
C SER A 297 9.19 18.58 -4.79
N SER A 298 10.26 18.59 -5.60
CA SER A 298 10.56 19.67 -6.54
C SER A 298 9.99 19.49 -7.95
N GLY A 299 9.60 18.26 -8.30
CA GLY A 299 9.21 17.89 -9.66
C GLY A 299 10.41 17.66 -10.58
N VAL A 300 11.63 17.54 -10.04
CA VAL A 300 12.81 17.06 -10.78
C VAL A 300 12.62 15.61 -11.25
N ARG A 301 11.83 14.84 -10.49
CA ARG A 301 11.26 13.55 -10.82
C ARG A 301 9.75 13.65 -10.67
N SER A 302 8.98 12.86 -11.41
CA SER A 302 7.53 12.94 -11.40
C SER A 302 6.93 12.11 -10.26
N ALA A 303 6.35 12.79 -9.27
CA ALA A 303 5.71 12.14 -8.12
C ALA A 303 4.37 11.49 -8.49
N ASN A 304 4.09 10.31 -7.93
CA ASN A 304 2.79 9.64 -8.00
C ASN A 304 2.55 8.78 -6.74
N ARG A 305 1.32 8.24 -6.62
CA ARG A 305 0.91 7.32 -5.55
C ARG A 305 1.27 7.78 -4.12
N PRO A 306 0.95 9.02 -3.71
CA PRO A 306 1.14 9.41 -2.32
C PRO A 306 0.19 8.60 -1.43
N GLU A 307 0.70 8.12 -0.31
CA GLU A 307 -0.05 7.50 0.78
C GLU A 307 0.39 8.09 2.11
N THR A 308 -0.49 8.08 3.11
CA THR A 308 -0.19 8.57 4.45
C THR A 308 -0.94 7.76 5.50
N VAL A 309 -0.36 7.65 6.70
CA VAL A 309 -0.97 7.13 7.92
C VAL A 309 -0.55 8.03 9.09
N CYS A 310 -1.42 8.16 10.08
CA CYS A 310 -1.16 8.89 11.32
C CYS A 310 -1.47 7.99 12.52
N VAL A 311 -0.70 8.14 13.59
CA VAL A 311 -0.91 7.49 14.89
C VAL A 311 -0.84 8.56 15.98
N LYS A 312 -1.88 8.64 16.81
CA LYS A 312 -1.96 9.58 17.92
C LYS A 312 -0.84 9.32 18.92
N GLY A 313 -0.08 10.37 19.23
CA GLY A 313 1.05 10.34 20.15
C GLY A 313 2.39 10.18 19.45
N ALA A 314 2.43 9.48 18.30
CA ALA A 314 3.64 9.30 17.51
C ALA A 314 3.78 10.36 16.41
N GLY A 315 2.83 10.45 15.47
CA GLY A 315 2.93 11.38 14.35
C GLY A 315 2.23 10.92 13.08
N CYS A 316 2.66 11.47 11.96
CA CYS A 316 2.18 11.08 10.62
C CYS A 316 3.35 10.85 9.68
N VAL A 317 3.19 9.91 8.76
CA VAL A 317 4.17 9.58 7.71
C VAL A 317 3.54 9.71 6.33
N VAL A 318 4.37 9.96 5.32
CA VAL A 318 3.95 10.02 3.92
C VAL A 318 4.96 9.25 3.06
N THR A 319 4.47 8.43 2.15
CA THR A 319 5.28 7.81 1.10
C THR A 319 4.74 8.13 -0.28
N TRP A 320 5.61 8.24 -1.28
CA TRP A 320 5.23 8.38 -2.69
C TRP A 320 6.32 7.80 -3.58
N GLN A 321 5.98 7.47 -4.82
CA GLN A 321 6.96 7.06 -5.83
C GLN A 321 7.38 8.27 -6.68
N GLU A 322 8.65 8.36 -7.08
CA GLU A 322 9.11 9.35 -8.05
C GLU A 322 9.87 8.73 -9.22
N ASP A 323 9.30 8.93 -10.41
CA ASP A 323 9.84 8.44 -11.67
C ASP A 323 10.77 9.50 -12.31
N PRO A 324 12.02 9.15 -12.67
CA PRO A 324 12.98 10.10 -13.24
C PRO A 324 12.57 10.69 -14.60
N GLU A 325 11.83 9.95 -15.42
CA GLU A 325 11.56 10.31 -16.83
C GLU A 325 10.10 10.70 -17.08
N GLY A 326 9.29 10.72 -16.02
CA GLY A 326 7.87 11.02 -16.11
C GLY A 326 7.04 9.77 -15.86
N ILE A 327 5.73 9.92 -15.71
CA ILE A 327 4.91 8.74 -15.43
C ILE A 327 4.84 7.90 -16.70
N ARG A 328 5.44 6.71 -16.65
CA ARG A 328 5.43 5.79 -17.80
C ARG A 328 3.98 5.46 -18.20
N PRO A 329 3.62 5.68 -19.48
CA PRO A 329 2.32 5.28 -20.01
C PRO A 329 2.11 3.76 -19.96
N GLY A 330 0.88 3.32 -20.19
CA GLY A 330 0.58 1.90 -20.35
C GLY A 330 -0.82 1.68 -20.90
N GLU A 331 -1.02 0.54 -21.58
CA GLU A 331 -2.17 0.29 -22.46
C GLU A 331 -3.51 0.09 -21.71
N GLY A 332 -3.46 -0.09 -20.38
CA GLY A 332 -4.65 -0.19 -19.55
C GLY A 332 -5.47 -1.47 -19.75
N GLU A 333 -4.92 -2.48 -20.46
CA GLU A 333 -5.58 -3.77 -20.72
C GLU A 333 -5.84 -4.60 -19.44
N GLY A 334 -5.18 -4.25 -18.33
CA GLY A 334 -5.51 -4.68 -16.98
C GLY A 334 -5.95 -3.52 -16.08
N PRO A 335 -6.77 -3.75 -15.04
CA PRO A 335 -7.09 -2.73 -14.05
C PRO A 335 -5.81 -2.27 -13.35
N GLY A 336 -5.25 -1.15 -13.81
CA GLY A 336 -4.09 -0.47 -13.24
C GLY A 336 -2.78 -0.52 -14.04
N GLU A 337 -2.72 -0.93 -15.31
CA GLU A 337 -1.42 -0.94 -16.04
C GLU A 337 -1.08 0.36 -16.79
N GLY A 338 -2.02 1.30 -16.96
CA GLY A 338 -1.72 2.63 -17.53
C GLY A 338 -1.03 3.61 -16.58
N TRP A 339 -1.21 4.92 -16.84
CA TRP A 339 -0.71 6.13 -16.14
C TRP A 339 -0.97 6.21 -14.61
N SER A 340 -1.37 5.10 -14.01
CA SER A 340 -1.55 4.88 -12.58
C SER A 340 -0.24 4.72 -11.79
N GLY A 341 0.92 4.78 -12.44
CA GLY A 341 2.25 4.56 -11.83
C GLY A 341 2.54 3.10 -11.51
N ALA A 342 1.96 2.17 -12.27
CA ALA A 342 2.21 0.74 -12.10
C ALA A 342 3.42 0.27 -12.89
N ILE A 343 3.61 0.77 -14.10
CA ILE A 343 4.86 0.65 -14.83
C ILE A 343 5.61 1.96 -14.58
N ALA A 344 6.94 1.89 -14.52
CA ALA A 344 7.79 3.03 -14.25
C ALA A 344 9.14 2.86 -14.97
N HIS A 345 9.89 3.94 -15.11
CA HIS A 345 11.24 3.89 -15.65
C HIS A 345 12.22 3.36 -14.59
N HIS A 346 13.36 2.86 -15.06
CA HIS A 346 14.48 2.48 -14.21
C HIS A 346 14.87 3.64 -13.28
N GLN A 347 15.38 3.30 -12.09
CA GLN A 347 15.63 4.21 -10.98
C GLN A 347 14.39 4.81 -10.32
N THR A 348 13.17 4.39 -10.64
CA THR A 348 12.00 4.88 -9.89
C THR A 348 12.08 4.44 -8.44
N ASP A 349 11.99 5.37 -7.49
CA ASP A 349 12.17 5.09 -6.07
C ASP A 349 10.96 5.48 -5.24
N THR A 350 10.81 4.82 -4.09
CA THR A 350 9.85 5.23 -3.06
C THR A 350 10.53 6.14 -2.03
N TRP A 351 9.85 7.25 -1.75
CA TRP A 351 10.29 8.29 -0.83
C TRP A 351 9.49 8.25 0.47
N TYR A 352 10.08 8.78 1.53
CA TYR A 352 9.51 8.82 2.88
C TYR A 352 9.75 10.18 3.54
N THR A 353 8.75 10.67 4.26
CA THR A 353 8.87 11.84 5.15
C THR A 353 7.91 11.66 6.33
N TYR A 354 8.21 12.30 7.44
CA TYR A 354 7.43 12.21 8.66
C TYR A 354 7.30 13.55 9.36
N ILE A 355 6.37 13.59 10.32
CA ILE A 355 6.24 14.67 11.28
C ILE A 355 5.79 14.12 12.63
N ASP A 356 6.41 14.62 13.70
CA ASP A 356 6.04 14.30 15.06
C ASP A 356 4.61 14.77 15.40
N TRP A 357 3.95 14.06 16.30
CA TRP A 357 2.61 14.41 16.73
C TRP A 357 2.53 15.83 17.29
N ASP A 358 3.42 16.21 18.20
CA ASP A 358 3.36 17.49 18.90
C ASP A 358 3.75 18.67 17.99
N ASP A 359 4.59 18.43 16.98
CA ASP A 359 4.96 19.42 15.96
C ASP A 359 3.85 19.71 14.94
N PHE A 360 2.94 18.75 14.73
CA PHE A 360 1.94 18.78 13.66
C PHE A 360 1.11 20.07 13.61
N GLY A 361 0.76 20.60 14.79
CA GLY A 361 -0.14 21.75 14.97
C GLY A 361 0.56 23.07 15.30
N LEU A 362 1.89 23.13 15.30
CA LEU A 362 2.61 24.35 15.70
C LEU A 362 2.53 25.43 14.62
N VAL A 363 2.15 26.63 15.02
CA VAL A 363 1.93 27.80 14.17
C VAL A 363 3.18 28.68 14.11
N SER A 364 3.57 29.04 12.89
CA SER A 364 4.68 29.95 12.65
C SER A 364 4.36 31.38 13.12
N GLY A 365 5.33 32.03 13.77
CA GLY A 365 5.16 33.39 14.31
C GLY A 365 5.22 34.49 13.25
N ASP A 366 6.01 34.31 12.20
CA ASP A 366 6.26 35.30 11.15
C ASP A 366 6.14 34.73 9.72
N GLY A 367 5.78 33.46 9.58
CA GLY A 367 5.69 32.76 8.31
C GLY A 367 6.99 32.09 7.86
N THR A 368 8.01 32.01 8.70
CA THR A 368 9.23 31.19 8.48
C THR A 368 9.22 29.94 9.36
N TYR A 369 10.01 28.94 8.99
CA TYR A 369 10.20 27.78 9.85
C TYR A 369 11.07 28.11 11.07
N GLY A 370 10.91 27.36 12.16
CA GLY A 370 11.62 27.57 13.43
C GLY A 370 11.18 28.82 14.22
N SER A 371 10.28 29.64 13.66
CA SER A 371 9.65 30.74 14.38
C SER A 371 8.30 30.30 14.97
N PHE A 372 8.04 30.62 16.23
CA PHE A 372 6.86 30.12 16.94
C PHE A 372 5.92 31.26 17.34
N TYR A 373 4.63 31.12 17.04
CA TYR A 373 3.60 32.06 17.47
C TYR A 373 3.53 32.13 19.00
N ASN A 374 3.63 33.34 19.57
CA ASN A 374 3.68 33.56 21.02
C ASN A 374 4.69 32.62 21.73
N GLU A 375 5.88 32.44 21.15
CA GLU A 375 7.00 31.62 21.67
C GLU A 375 6.77 30.10 21.73
N THR A 376 5.51 29.63 21.62
CA THR A 376 5.14 28.22 21.78
C THR A 376 4.57 27.59 20.51
N GLY A 377 4.08 28.39 19.56
CA GLY A 377 3.40 27.91 18.36
C GLY A 377 1.98 27.43 18.61
N ASP A 378 1.40 27.68 19.79
CA ASP A 378 0.08 27.17 20.14
C ASP A 378 -1.03 27.67 19.20
N LEU A 379 -1.65 26.73 18.50
CA LEU A 379 -2.78 26.98 17.60
C LEU A 379 -3.99 27.52 18.35
N ALA A 380 -4.25 27.07 19.59
CA ALA A 380 -5.39 27.55 20.36
C ALA A 380 -5.25 29.03 20.70
N ALA A 381 -4.06 29.49 21.09
CA ALA A 381 -3.74 30.89 21.26
C ALA A 381 -3.94 31.70 19.95
N TRP A 382 -3.46 31.18 18.81
CA TRP A 382 -3.64 31.85 17.51
C TRP A 382 -5.11 32.01 17.12
N VAL A 383 -5.94 30.99 17.37
CA VAL A 383 -7.39 31.08 17.14
C VAL A 383 -8.05 32.06 18.11
N ALA A 384 -7.69 32.04 19.39
CA ALA A 384 -8.25 32.93 20.41
C ALA A 384 -7.96 34.42 20.13
N ASP A 385 -6.80 34.72 19.53
CA ASP A 385 -6.41 36.08 19.12
C ASP A 385 -7.09 36.54 17.82
N GLY A 386 -7.99 35.71 17.25
CA GLY A 386 -8.75 36.03 16.05
C GLY A 386 -7.99 35.78 14.74
N GLY A 387 -7.07 34.81 14.75
CA GLY A 387 -6.40 34.32 13.55
C GLY A 387 -7.40 33.94 12.46
N THR A 388 -7.23 34.48 11.25
CA THR A 388 -8.09 34.21 10.10
C THR A 388 -7.34 33.49 8.99
N GLY A 389 -8.02 32.58 8.30
CA GLY A 389 -7.44 31.84 7.17
C GLY A 389 -6.63 30.63 7.64
N SER A 390 -5.61 30.27 6.84
CA SER A 390 -4.73 29.14 7.11
C SER A 390 -3.37 29.61 7.62
N PRO A 391 -2.95 29.23 8.85
CA PRO A 391 -1.62 29.51 9.35
C PRO A 391 -0.56 28.71 8.59
N LYS A 392 0.70 29.18 8.58
CA LYS A 392 1.85 28.37 8.18
C LYS A 392 2.32 27.56 9.38
N ALA A 393 2.77 26.32 9.15
CA ALA A 393 3.40 25.52 10.18
C ALA A 393 4.75 26.10 10.61
N ALA A 394 5.09 25.99 11.90
CA ALA A 394 6.40 26.36 12.44
C ALA A 394 7.46 25.29 12.15
N VAL A 395 7.07 24.01 12.18
CA VAL A 395 7.93 22.86 11.91
C VAL A 395 7.46 22.18 10.61
N PRO A 396 8.30 22.04 9.58
CA PRO A 396 7.96 21.36 8.32
C PRO A 396 7.86 19.84 8.54
N MET A 397 7.44 19.11 7.51
CA MET A 397 7.74 17.67 7.46
C MET A 397 9.26 17.48 7.26
N SER A 398 9.80 16.34 7.68
CA SER A 398 11.23 16.02 7.47
C SER A 398 11.58 16.09 5.98
N ILE A 399 12.84 16.37 5.65
CA ILE A 399 13.27 16.26 4.25
C ILE A 399 12.97 14.86 3.71
N PRO A 400 12.51 14.74 2.45
CA PRO A 400 12.26 13.43 1.86
C PRO A 400 13.50 12.55 1.81
N ILE A 401 13.32 11.32 2.26
CA ILE A 401 14.34 10.28 2.32
C ILE A 401 14.05 9.22 1.25
N ARG A 402 15.08 8.73 0.58
CA ARG A 402 14.96 7.62 -0.38
C ARG A 402 15.00 6.29 0.38
N LEU A 403 13.92 5.51 0.29
CA LEU A 403 13.85 4.20 0.95
C LEU A 403 14.46 3.07 0.10
N THR A 404 14.17 3.06 -1.20
CA THR A 404 14.57 1.98 -2.13
C THR A 404 15.93 2.27 -2.77
N ASP A 405 16.62 1.24 -3.23
CA ASP A 405 18.00 1.29 -3.75
C ASP A 405 18.09 1.30 -5.28
N ASN A 406 17.09 1.86 -5.97
CA ASN A 406 17.04 1.83 -7.43
C ASN A 406 17.91 2.90 -8.10
N TYR A 407 18.52 3.82 -7.35
CA TYR A 407 19.44 4.79 -7.93
C TYR A 407 20.77 4.13 -8.32
N MET A 408 21.30 4.48 -9.49
CA MET A 408 22.63 4.02 -9.88
C MET A 408 23.72 4.89 -9.24
N CYS A 409 24.55 4.33 -8.36
CA CYS A 409 25.70 5.03 -7.79
C CYS A 409 26.99 4.72 -8.55
N GLN A 410 27.74 5.74 -8.91
CA GLN A 410 29.05 5.65 -9.56
C GLN A 410 30.19 6.02 -8.60
N ALA A 411 31.36 5.40 -8.80
CA ALA A 411 32.51 5.58 -7.92
C ALA A 411 33.04 7.03 -7.86
N GLU A 412 32.84 7.82 -8.92
CA GLU A 412 33.26 9.22 -8.98
C GLU A 412 32.18 10.11 -9.61
N GLY A 413 32.02 11.32 -9.06
CA GLY A 413 31.21 12.38 -9.67
C GLY A 413 29.70 12.24 -9.53
N ASP A 414 29.23 11.35 -8.66
CA ASP A 414 27.81 11.11 -8.40
C ASP A 414 27.25 11.99 -7.24
N ARG A 415 26.00 11.74 -6.86
CA ARG A 415 25.31 12.43 -5.77
C ARG A 415 25.97 12.15 -4.42
N PRO A 416 26.00 13.14 -3.51
CA PRO A 416 26.67 13.01 -2.21
C PRO A 416 26.30 11.75 -1.44
N PHE A 417 25.01 11.38 -1.39
CA PHE A 417 24.55 10.22 -0.63
C PHE A 417 25.22 8.91 -1.01
N CYS A 418 25.70 8.73 -2.24
CA CYS A 418 26.44 7.54 -2.64
C CYS A 418 27.75 7.34 -1.85
N TYR A 419 28.30 8.41 -1.26
CA TYR A 419 29.60 8.43 -0.59
C TYR A 419 29.50 8.67 0.93
N ILE A 420 28.29 8.70 1.48
CA ILE A 420 28.07 8.96 2.90
C ILE A 420 28.27 7.68 3.71
N ASP A 421 28.92 7.84 4.86
CA ASP A 421 29.07 6.86 5.92
C ASP A 421 27.98 7.13 6.96
N PHE A 422 26.77 6.59 6.76
CA PHE A 422 25.63 6.92 7.63
C PHE A 422 25.73 6.22 8.98
N ASP A 423 26.38 5.05 9.03
CA ASP A 423 26.50 4.25 10.26
C ASP A 423 27.81 4.51 11.05
N GLY A 424 28.74 5.27 10.47
CA GLY A 424 30.02 5.62 11.06
C GLY A 424 31.04 4.48 11.06
N SER A 425 30.90 3.51 10.16
CA SER A 425 31.81 2.36 10.00
C SER A 425 33.22 2.76 9.55
N GLY A 426 33.35 3.94 8.93
CA GLY A 426 34.57 4.45 8.29
C GLY A 426 34.64 4.17 6.79
N THR A 427 33.59 3.61 6.20
CA THR A 427 33.41 3.38 4.76
C THR A 427 32.08 3.96 4.29
N ALA A 428 31.97 4.26 2.99
CA ALA A 428 30.71 4.79 2.46
C ALA A 428 29.71 3.64 2.27
N ASP A 429 28.53 3.75 2.89
CA ASP A 429 27.51 2.69 2.90
C ASP A 429 27.16 2.19 1.50
N PHE A 430 27.05 3.11 0.53
CA PHE A 430 26.57 2.81 -0.82
C PHE A 430 27.66 2.77 -1.89
N CYS A 431 28.93 2.99 -1.50
CA CYS A 431 30.08 2.91 -2.41
C CYS A 431 31.35 2.50 -1.65
N ALA A 432 31.25 1.40 -0.91
CA ALA A 432 32.34 0.83 -0.15
C ALA A 432 33.44 0.24 -1.05
N ASP A 433 33.04 -0.29 -2.20
CA ASP A 433 33.92 -0.71 -3.30
C ASP A 433 33.29 -0.32 -4.64
N SER A 434 33.98 -0.60 -5.75
CA SER A 434 33.44 -0.37 -7.09
C SER A 434 33.94 -1.39 -8.10
N VAL A 435 33.14 -1.59 -9.14
CA VAL A 435 33.47 -2.48 -10.26
C VAL A 435 33.12 -1.82 -11.59
N GLN A 436 34.04 -1.95 -12.55
CA GLN A 436 33.80 -1.47 -13.90
C GLN A 436 32.85 -2.41 -14.65
N VAL A 437 31.70 -1.89 -15.02
CA VAL A 437 30.69 -2.58 -15.81
C VAL A 437 30.53 -1.89 -17.15
N THR A 438 30.65 -2.66 -18.23
CA THR A 438 30.39 -2.19 -19.59
C THR A 438 28.89 -2.27 -19.86
N ILE A 439 28.23 -1.12 -20.05
CA ILE A 439 26.80 -1.04 -20.38
C ILE A 439 26.59 -0.62 -21.84
N GLU A 440 25.74 -1.34 -22.54
CA GLU A 440 25.27 -0.96 -23.86
C GLU A 440 24.08 -0.01 -23.71
N THR A 441 24.15 1.15 -24.34
CA THR A 441 23.01 2.07 -24.39
C THR A 441 22.18 1.78 -25.65
N PRO A 442 20.84 1.88 -25.61
CA PRO A 442 19.99 1.58 -26.77
C PRO A 442 20.36 2.37 -28.04
N GLU A 443 20.88 3.58 -27.89
CA GLU A 443 21.30 4.46 -28.98
C GLU A 443 22.81 4.35 -29.32
N GLY A 444 23.58 3.67 -28.47
CA GLY A 444 25.04 3.67 -28.47
C GLY A 444 25.66 5.04 -28.12
N PRO A 445 26.94 5.08 -27.74
CA PRO A 445 27.89 3.97 -27.64
C PRO A 445 27.76 3.19 -26.32
N THR A 446 28.33 1.99 -26.31
CA THR A 446 28.70 1.28 -25.08
C THR A 446 29.59 2.18 -24.21
N GLN A 447 29.32 2.21 -22.91
CA GLN A 447 30.09 2.98 -21.93
C GLN A 447 30.54 2.09 -20.78
N ASP A 448 31.76 2.30 -20.31
CA ASP A 448 32.26 1.69 -19.08
C ASP A 448 31.88 2.60 -17.92
N VAL A 449 31.20 2.03 -16.92
CA VAL A 449 30.77 2.73 -15.71
C VAL A 449 31.40 2.02 -14.51
N ASP A 450 32.10 2.78 -13.67
CA ASP A 450 32.60 2.27 -12.39
C ASP A 450 31.43 2.32 -11.38
N MET A 451 30.67 1.22 -11.32
CA MET A 451 29.49 1.07 -10.48
C MET A 451 29.89 0.79 -9.03
N CYS A 452 29.20 1.43 -8.10
CA CYS A 452 29.42 1.23 -6.68
C CYS A 452 28.88 -0.12 -6.18
N ILE A 453 29.62 -0.70 -5.23
CA ILE A 453 29.22 -1.83 -4.41
C ILE A 453 29.04 -1.32 -2.99
N THR A 454 27.87 -1.58 -2.42
CA THR A 454 27.54 -1.19 -1.05
C THR A 454 28.32 -2.03 -0.02
N GLU A 455 28.34 -1.59 1.25
CA GLU A 455 28.98 -2.37 2.33
C GLU A 455 28.40 -3.77 2.52
N ASP A 456 27.10 -3.92 2.25
CA ASP A 456 26.38 -5.20 2.27
C ASP A 456 26.44 -5.96 0.93
N GLY A 457 27.29 -5.51 -0.01
CA GLY A 457 27.65 -6.24 -1.23
C GLY A 457 26.71 -6.05 -2.42
N ARG A 458 25.66 -5.22 -2.29
CA ARG A 458 24.73 -4.92 -3.38
C ARG A 458 25.42 -4.11 -4.46
N LEU A 459 25.11 -4.40 -5.72
CA LEU A 459 25.54 -3.62 -6.86
C LEU A 459 24.51 -2.51 -7.17
N MET A 460 24.92 -1.25 -7.00
CA MET A 460 24.06 -0.07 -7.22
C MET A 460 23.93 0.27 -8.71
N ARG A 461 23.32 -0.62 -9.49
CA ARG A 461 23.19 -0.52 -10.96
C ARG A 461 22.01 0.34 -11.42
N GLY A 462 20.94 0.39 -10.62
CA GLY A 462 19.75 1.19 -10.90
C GLY A 462 18.88 0.78 -12.09
N ASN A 463 18.85 -0.52 -12.41
CA ASN A 463 17.97 -1.09 -13.45
C ASN A 463 16.60 -1.55 -12.90
N THR A 464 16.28 -1.15 -11.68
CA THR A 464 15.05 -1.50 -10.98
C THR A 464 14.18 -0.27 -10.74
N ALA A 465 12.93 -0.47 -10.32
CA ALA A 465 11.87 0.52 -10.29
C ALA A 465 10.75 0.10 -9.32
N SER A 466 10.61 0.86 -8.24
CA SER A 466 9.66 0.61 -7.16
C SER A 466 8.34 1.32 -7.38
N THR A 467 7.24 0.58 -7.25
CA THR A 467 5.90 1.07 -7.57
C THR A 467 4.87 0.59 -6.55
N ARG A 468 3.77 1.35 -6.44
CA ARG A 468 2.55 0.94 -5.70
C ARG A 468 2.80 0.55 -4.23
N ALA A 469 3.66 1.30 -3.55
CA ALA A 469 3.87 1.19 -2.12
C ALA A 469 2.55 1.22 -1.31
N ARG A 470 2.48 0.38 -0.28
CA ARG A 470 1.42 0.32 0.71
C ARG A 470 2.04 0.33 2.09
N LEU A 471 1.86 1.43 2.83
CA LEU A 471 2.45 1.62 4.16
C LEU A 471 1.52 1.35 5.37
N GLY A 472 2.04 0.87 6.48
CA GLY A 472 1.35 0.89 7.78
C GLY A 472 2.19 1.58 8.84
N LEU A 473 1.52 1.98 9.93
CA LEU A 473 2.14 2.66 11.06
C LEU A 473 1.41 2.24 12.33
N HIS A 474 2.15 1.76 13.33
CA HIS A 474 1.58 1.25 14.58
C HIS A 474 2.35 1.76 15.79
N GLY A 475 1.62 2.34 16.74
CA GLY A 475 2.21 3.03 17.88
C GLY A 475 2.85 2.07 18.88
N TYR A 476 3.95 2.53 19.50
CA TYR A 476 4.49 1.93 20.71
C TYR A 476 4.94 3.04 21.69
N SER A 477 5.25 2.65 22.92
CA SER A 477 5.78 3.57 23.93
C SER A 477 7.22 3.19 24.26
N SER A 478 8.15 4.12 24.08
CA SER A 478 9.56 3.91 24.48
C SER A 478 9.73 3.75 26.00
N LEU A 479 8.72 4.15 26.78
CA LEU A 479 8.73 4.15 28.23
C LEU A 479 8.31 2.81 28.86
N GLY A 480 7.64 1.92 28.11
CA GLY A 480 7.15 0.64 28.62
C GLY A 480 5.98 0.04 27.83
N ASP A 481 5.31 -0.94 28.43
CA ASP A 481 4.19 -1.65 27.81
C ASP A 481 2.91 -0.80 27.84
N TYR A 482 2.53 -0.23 26.69
CA TYR A 482 1.29 0.53 26.52
C TYR A 482 0.03 -0.23 27.00
N ARG A 483 -0.03 -1.55 26.80
CA ARG A 483 -1.17 -2.38 27.21
C ARG A 483 -1.28 -2.48 28.73
N GLU A 484 -0.16 -2.46 29.46
CA GLU A 484 -0.15 -2.53 30.93
C GLU A 484 -0.66 -1.25 31.59
N ASP A 485 -0.16 -0.08 31.16
CA ASP A 485 -0.57 1.23 31.69
C ASP A 485 -0.46 2.32 30.61
N PRO A 486 -1.50 2.55 29.80
CA PRO A 486 -1.51 3.57 28.75
C PRO A 486 -1.24 5.01 29.24
N ALA A 487 -1.45 5.28 30.53
CA ALA A 487 -1.24 6.61 31.10
C ALA A 487 0.22 6.81 31.54
N ALA A 488 0.87 5.77 32.05
CA ALA A 488 2.29 5.79 32.38
C ALA A 488 3.19 5.62 31.14
N TYR A 489 2.70 4.91 30.13
CA TYR A 489 3.41 4.58 28.90
C TYR A 489 2.64 5.10 27.69
N PRO A 490 2.49 6.44 27.52
CA PRO A 490 1.84 6.99 26.34
C PRO A 490 2.63 6.64 25.07
N ILE A 491 1.91 6.49 23.95
CA ILE A 491 2.54 6.34 22.63
C ILE A 491 3.33 7.61 22.31
N ASP A 492 4.60 7.42 21.95
CA ASP A 492 5.56 8.47 21.60
C ASP A 492 6.34 8.16 20.31
N SER A 493 6.25 6.93 19.80
CA SER A 493 6.75 6.57 18.48
C SER A 493 5.88 5.49 17.82
N ALA A 494 6.21 5.12 16.58
CA ALA A 494 5.51 4.08 15.85
C ALA A 494 6.44 3.30 14.91
N TRP A 495 6.15 2.00 14.81
CA TRP A 495 6.77 1.12 13.81
C TRP A 495 6.10 1.33 12.46
N PHE A 496 6.90 1.77 11.51
CA PHE A 496 6.53 1.86 10.10
C PHE A 496 6.76 0.51 9.41
N TYR A 497 5.92 0.21 8.44
CA TYR A 497 6.23 -0.80 7.43
C TYR A 497 5.70 -0.40 6.06
N MET A 498 6.28 -0.96 5.01
CA MET A 498 5.83 -0.73 3.63
C MET A 498 6.04 -1.96 2.78
N ALA A 499 5.01 -2.36 2.03
CA ALA A 499 5.14 -3.35 0.95
C ALA A 499 4.98 -2.69 -0.42
N TYR A 500 5.81 -3.04 -1.41
CA TYR A 500 5.80 -2.44 -2.75
C TYR A 500 6.14 -3.47 -3.83
N GLU A 501 5.86 -3.13 -5.09
CA GLU A 501 6.28 -3.92 -6.25
C GLU A 501 7.58 -3.36 -6.80
N GLU A 502 8.54 -4.21 -7.15
CA GLU A 502 9.76 -3.80 -7.86
C GLU A 502 9.99 -4.71 -9.04
N ASN A 503 10.37 -4.16 -10.20
CA ASN A 503 10.78 -4.97 -11.34
C ASN A 503 12.13 -5.66 -11.04
N LYS A 504 12.37 -6.79 -11.70
CA LYS A 504 13.55 -7.62 -11.44
C LYS A 504 14.84 -7.12 -12.12
N GLY A 505 14.71 -6.21 -13.09
CA GLY A 505 15.83 -5.48 -13.69
C GLY A 505 16.76 -6.29 -14.60
N LEU A 506 16.32 -7.48 -15.04
CA LEU A 506 17.09 -8.38 -15.89
C LEU A 506 16.81 -8.27 -17.39
N GLY A 507 15.59 -7.91 -17.82
CA GLY A 507 15.25 -7.75 -19.24
C GLY A 507 14.70 -6.35 -19.55
N ASP A 508 15.09 -5.82 -20.71
CA ASP A 508 14.57 -4.57 -21.29
C ASP A 508 13.87 -4.80 -22.66
N GLU A 509 13.78 -6.06 -23.10
CA GLU A 509 12.99 -6.40 -24.27
C GLU A 509 11.54 -5.96 -24.04
N GLY A 510 11.04 -5.22 -25.02
CA GLY A 510 9.66 -4.76 -25.00
C GLY A 510 8.76 -5.93 -24.66
N GLU A 511 7.86 -5.72 -23.71
CA GLU A 511 6.87 -6.73 -23.31
C GLU A 511 5.98 -7.22 -24.49
N ASP A 512 6.16 -6.64 -25.69
CA ASP A 512 5.48 -6.93 -26.97
C ASP A 512 6.30 -7.78 -27.95
N GLU A 513 7.54 -8.16 -27.64
CA GLU A 513 8.35 -8.97 -28.57
C GLU A 513 7.99 -10.46 -28.46
N GLU A 514 7.35 -11.00 -29.50
CA GLU A 514 6.92 -12.42 -29.58
C GLU A 514 8.11 -13.41 -29.55
N THR A 515 9.30 -12.97 -29.98
CA THR A 515 10.54 -13.77 -29.95
C THR A 515 11.62 -12.95 -29.27
N PRO A 516 12.14 -13.39 -28.12
CA PRO A 516 13.27 -12.72 -27.50
C PRO A 516 14.52 -12.79 -28.37
N ASP A 517 15.27 -11.71 -28.43
CA ASP A 517 16.65 -11.67 -28.92
C ASP A 517 17.59 -12.35 -27.90
N ASP A 518 17.32 -12.26 -26.59
CA ASP A 518 17.94 -13.06 -25.52
C ASP A 518 16.91 -13.67 -24.55
N LEU A 519 16.82 -15.00 -24.55
CA LEU A 519 15.87 -15.75 -23.73
C LEU A 519 16.09 -15.56 -22.22
N ILE A 520 17.31 -15.19 -21.80
CA ILE A 520 17.59 -14.88 -20.40
C ILE A 520 16.79 -13.67 -19.90
N ASP A 521 16.55 -12.70 -20.79
CA ASP A 521 15.80 -11.50 -20.47
C ASP A 521 14.34 -11.84 -20.21
N LYS A 522 13.81 -12.87 -20.87
CA LYS A 522 12.46 -13.39 -20.61
C LYS A 522 12.37 -14.18 -19.31
N VAL A 523 13.35 -14.99 -18.95
CA VAL A 523 13.23 -16.00 -17.88
C VAL A 523 12.94 -15.41 -16.49
N ASP A 524 13.38 -14.18 -16.23
CA ASP A 524 13.15 -13.50 -14.95
C ASP A 524 12.61 -12.08 -15.15
N MET A 525 11.61 -11.94 -16.03
CA MET A 525 10.82 -10.72 -16.14
C MET A 525 9.76 -10.61 -15.04
N GLY A 526 9.19 -9.41 -14.96
CA GLY A 526 8.10 -9.10 -14.06
C GLY A 526 8.62 -8.45 -12.79
N LYS A 527 7.97 -8.79 -11.67
CA LYS A 527 8.16 -8.08 -10.41
C LYS A 527 8.21 -9.02 -9.22
N ASN A 528 8.85 -8.55 -8.17
CA ASN A 528 8.78 -9.12 -6.83
C ASN A 528 8.08 -8.15 -5.88
N VAL A 529 7.59 -8.70 -4.76
CA VAL A 529 7.03 -7.89 -3.68
C VAL A 529 8.04 -7.81 -2.56
N TRP A 530 8.41 -6.58 -2.24
CA TRP A 530 9.40 -6.25 -1.22
C TRP A 530 8.76 -5.58 -0.02
N TYR A 531 9.43 -5.64 1.12
CA TYR A 531 8.95 -5.18 2.41
C TYR A 531 10.04 -4.43 3.19
N HIS A 532 9.70 -3.26 3.73
CA HIS A 532 10.52 -2.50 4.68
C HIS A 532 9.83 -2.39 6.03
N THR A 533 10.60 -2.29 7.10
CA THR A 533 10.10 -1.91 8.41
C THR A 533 11.18 -1.25 9.27
N PHE A 534 10.80 -0.22 10.02
CA PHE A 534 11.69 0.57 10.87
C PHE A 534 10.90 1.45 11.84
N ASP A 535 11.58 2.05 12.81
CA ASP A 535 10.99 3.10 13.66
C ASP A 535 10.79 4.38 12.84
N MET A 536 9.63 5.04 12.96
CA MET A 536 9.28 6.16 12.07
C MET A 536 10.25 7.34 12.10
N PHE A 537 11.01 7.51 13.18
CA PHE A 537 12.04 8.55 13.34
C PHE A 537 13.44 8.09 12.93
N ASN A 538 13.63 6.79 12.70
CA ASN A 538 14.89 6.17 12.29
C ASN A 538 14.69 5.32 11.02
N PRO A 539 14.40 5.96 9.87
CA PRO A 539 14.11 5.24 8.63
C PRO A 539 15.33 4.49 8.07
N GLU A 540 15.08 3.38 7.39
CA GLU A 540 16.08 2.77 6.50
C GLU A 540 16.40 3.72 5.34
N LEU A 541 17.67 3.73 4.92
CA LEU A 541 18.18 4.59 3.85
C LEU A 541 18.64 3.72 2.69
N VAL A 542 18.08 3.92 1.49
CA VAL A 542 18.53 3.28 0.24
C VAL A 542 18.77 1.76 0.42
N SER A 543 17.72 1.05 0.85
CA SER A 543 17.75 -0.37 1.18
C SER A 543 16.97 -1.20 0.16
N GLN A 544 17.35 -2.46 0.01
CA GLN A 544 16.65 -3.47 -0.81
C GLN A 544 15.36 -3.99 -0.14
N GLY A 545 15.29 -3.98 1.20
CA GLY A 545 14.19 -4.60 1.95
C GLY A 545 14.18 -6.14 1.87
N LEU A 546 13.09 -6.75 2.35
CA LEU A 546 12.86 -8.20 2.37
C LEU A 546 11.91 -8.62 1.24
N MET A 547 12.30 -9.60 0.43
CA MET A 547 11.42 -10.22 -0.57
C MET A 547 10.38 -11.12 0.11
N LEU A 548 9.09 -10.88 -0.15
CA LEU A 548 7.98 -11.61 0.48
C LEU A 548 7.58 -12.90 -0.27
N ASN A 549 7.71 -12.90 -1.59
CA ASN A 549 7.35 -14.04 -2.42
C ASN A 549 8.43 -15.13 -2.44
N GLN A 550 7.99 -16.39 -2.54
CA GLN A 550 8.85 -17.56 -2.68
C GLN A 550 9.44 -17.62 -4.12
N PRO A 551 10.58 -18.30 -4.38
CA PRO A 551 11.00 -18.57 -5.75
C PRO A 551 10.00 -19.50 -6.43
N ALA A 552 10.07 -19.57 -7.76
CA ALA A 552 9.24 -20.52 -8.48
C ALA A 552 9.71 -21.94 -8.15
N VAL A 553 8.76 -22.78 -7.72
CA VAL A 553 8.99 -24.23 -7.58
C VAL A 553 8.59 -24.86 -8.90
N TYR A 554 9.52 -25.51 -9.59
CA TYR A 554 9.24 -26.13 -10.89
C TYR A 554 8.65 -27.53 -10.73
N PRO A 555 7.86 -28.03 -11.71
CA PRO A 555 7.47 -29.43 -11.77
C PRO A 555 8.68 -30.38 -11.79
N ASP A 556 8.54 -31.56 -11.18
CA ASP A 556 9.63 -32.56 -11.06
C ASP A 556 10.18 -33.04 -12.42
N ASP A 557 9.39 -32.95 -13.49
CA ASP A 557 9.75 -33.34 -14.85
C ASP A 557 10.23 -32.17 -15.72
N PHE A 558 10.32 -30.95 -15.16
CA PHE A 558 10.88 -29.81 -15.86
C PHE A 558 12.31 -30.09 -16.30
N THR A 559 12.60 -29.74 -17.55
CA THR A 559 13.92 -29.83 -18.13
C THR A 559 14.25 -28.47 -18.71
N ASN A 560 15.31 -27.83 -18.21
CA ASN A 560 15.76 -26.56 -18.75
C ASN A 560 16.20 -26.73 -20.23
N PRO A 561 15.47 -26.16 -21.19
CA PRO A 561 15.73 -26.38 -22.62
C PRO A 561 17.02 -25.69 -23.10
N GLU A 562 17.50 -24.64 -22.42
CA GLU A 562 18.52 -23.72 -22.96
C GLU A 562 19.78 -23.55 -22.11
N GLY A 563 19.80 -24.08 -20.89
CA GLY A 563 21.03 -24.29 -20.11
C GLY A 563 21.44 -23.15 -19.17
N PHE A 564 20.65 -22.09 -19.03
CA PHE A 564 20.91 -20.98 -18.09
C PHE A 564 20.23 -21.11 -16.71
N LEU A 565 19.28 -22.04 -16.56
CA LEU A 565 18.72 -22.45 -15.27
C LEU A 565 19.41 -23.71 -14.74
N THR A 566 20.00 -23.62 -13.55
CA THR A 566 20.57 -24.76 -12.83
C THR A 566 19.67 -25.13 -11.65
N ALA A 567 19.38 -26.42 -11.47
CA ALA A 567 18.58 -26.88 -10.33
C ALA A 567 19.26 -26.54 -9.00
N TYR A 568 18.50 -25.96 -8.07
CA TYR A 568 18.96 -25.52 -6.75
C TYR A 568 18.16 -26.22 -5.65
N GLY A 569 18.58 -27.44 -5.31
CA GLY A 569 17.86 -28.31 -4.36
C GLY A 569 18.22 -28.11 -2.88
N ASP A 570 19.18 -27.23 -2.57
CA ASP A 570 19.75 -27.10 -1.21
C ASP A 570 18.73 -26.61 -0.17
N LEU A 571 17.63 -26.01 -0.63
CA LEU A 571 16.54 -25.48 0.21
C LEU A 571 15.32 -26.41 0.30
N GLY A 572 15.39 -27.62 -0.26
CA GLY A 572 14.35 -28.65 -0.11
C GLY A 572 13.18 -28.54 -1.08
N TYR A 573 13.20 -27.60 -2.01
CA TYR A 573 12.23 -27.45 -3.10
C TYR A 573 12.92 -27.57 -4.46
N ASN A 574 12.14 -27.85 -5.51
CA ASN A 574 12.64 -27.89 -6.89
C ASN A 574 12.81 -26.48 -7.46
N PHE A 575 13.67 -25.68 -6.84
CA PHE A 575 14.03 -24.35 -7.33
C PHE A 575 15.04 -24.43 -8.46
N TYR A 576 15.08 -23.39 -9.26
CA TYR A 576 16.15 -23.15 -10.22
C TYR A 576 16.77 -21.79 -9.98
N GLN A 577 18.09 -21.74 -10.09
CA GLN A 577 18.85 -20.50 -10.12
C GLN A 577 19.22 -20.15 -11.56
N ILE A 578 19.34 -18.86 -11.82
CA ILE A 578 19.94 -18.34 -13.05
C ILE A 578 21.46 -18.41 -12.87
N ASP A 579 22.12 -19.22 -13.70
CA ASP A 579 23.52 -19.62 -13.52
C ASP A 579 24.27 -19.62 -14.87
N PRO A 580 25.28 -18.75 -15.04
CA PRO A 580 25.68 -17.70 -14.09
C PRO A 580 24.64 -16.57 -13.98
N ASP A 581 24.58 -15.85 -12.86
CA ASP A 581 23.82 -14.59 -12.74
C ASP A 581 24.35 -13.61 -13.81
N PRO A 582 23.51 -13.16 -14.74
CA PRO A 582 23.96 -12.35 -15.87
C PRO A 582 24.42 -10.95 -15.44
N ILE A 583 24.01 -10.44 -14.28
CA ILE A 583 24.44 -9.14 -13.77
C ILE A 583 25.63 -9.31 -12.82
N TYR A 584 25.43 -10.03 -11.72
CA TYR A 584 26.44 -10.08 -10.66
C TYR A 584 27.65 -10.90 -11.11
N GLU A 585 27.46 -12.13 -11.60
CA GLU A 585 28.59 -12.99 -11.96
C GLU A 585 29.16 -12.63 -13.33
N THR A 586 28.31 -12.41 -14.33
CA THR A 586 28.75 -12.21 -15.72
C THR A 586 29.25 -10.79 -15.98
N LEU A 587 28.51 -9.76 -15.56
CA LEU A 587 28.90 -8.36 -15.80
C LEU A 587 29.82 -7.81 -14.71
N ALA A 588 29.55 -8.10 -13.43
CA ALA A 588 30.29 -7.53 -12.30
C ALA A 588 31.36 -8.48 -11.70
N GLY A 589 31.39 -9.76 -12.08
CA GLY A 589 32.35 -10.73 -11.51
C GLY A 589 32.18 -10.99 -10.01
N LEU A 590 30.98 -10.75 -9.47
CA LEU A 590 30.58 -10.95 -8.08
C LEU A 590 29.84 -12.28 -7.93
N GLU A 591 30.21 -13.07 -6.93
CA GLU A 591 29.53 -14.33 -6.61
C GLU A 591 28.14 -14.06 -6.04
N THR A 592 27.12 -14.76 -6.56
CA THR A 592 25.75 -14.66 -6.06
C THR A 592 24.97 -15.93 -6.38
N THR A 593 23.75 -16.01 -5.85
CA THR A 593 22.75 -16.97 -6.25
C THR A 593 21.47 -16.20 -6.52
N LEU A 594 21.01 -16.20 -7.77
CA LEU A 594 19.73 -15.61 -8.15
C LEU A 594 18.71 -16.70 -8.42
N LEU A 595 17.74 -16.86 -7.52
CA LEU A 595 16.66 -17.82 -7.69
C LEU A 595 15.56 -17.23 -8.59
N GLN A 596 15.13 -17.99 -9.58
CA GLN A 596 14.06 -17.59 -10.48
C GLN A 596 12.74 -17.52 -9.72
N SER A 597 11.93 -16.50 -10.01
CA SER A 597 10.68 -16.24 -9.29
C SER A 597 9.51 -16.00 -10.24
N GLU A 598 8.30 -16.32 -9.80
CA GLU A 598 7.07 -15.95 -10.52
C GLU A 598 6.78 -14.46 -10.36
N ILE A 599 5.98 -13.87 -11.26
CA ILE A 599 5.59 -12.47 -11.13
C ILE A 599 4.69 -12.26 -9.91
N SER A 600 5.18 -11.46 -8.96
CA SER A 600 4.48 -11.06 -7.74
C SER A 600 4.19 -9.56 -7.76
N ARG A 601 2.92 -9.18 -7.55
CA ARG A 601 2.45 -7.81 -7.76
C ARG A 601 1.26 -7.46 -6.87
N ARG A 602 0.89 -6.18 -6.84
CA ARG A 602 -0.29 -5.62 -6.15
C ARG A 602 -0.31 -5.91 -4.66
N PRO A 603 0.72 -5.55 -3.88
CA PRO A 603 0.69 -5.77 -2.45
C PRO A 603 -0.52 -5.09 -1.80
N SER A 604 -1.02 -5.74 -0.77
CA SER A 604 -2.03 -5.25 0.16
C SER A 604 -1.65 -5.72 1.56
N LYS A 605 -2.11 -4.98 2.56
CA LYS A 605 -1.77 -5.21 3.95
C LYS A 605 -3.02 -5.36 4.80
N MET A 606 -2.94 -6.24 5.79
CA MET A 606 -3.79 -6.22 6.97
C MET A 606 -2.85 -6.21 8.17
N SER A 607 -3.01 -5.24 9.06
CA SER A 607 -2.23 -5.12 10.28
C SER A 607 -3.09 -4.57 11.41
N GLN A 608 -2.61 -4.73 12.63
CA GLN A 608 -3.20 -4.19 13.84
C GLN A 608 -2.08 -3.87 14.82
N ASP A 609 -2.33 -3.00 15.79
CA ASP A 609 -1.36 -2.72 16.83
C ASP A 609 -1.00 -4.00 17.60
N TRP A 610 0.26 -4.10 18.02
CA TRP A 610 0.74 -5.28 18.76
C TRP A 610 -0.01 -5.49 20.07
N TYR A 611 -0.49 -4.40 20.68
CA TYR A 611 -1.31 -4.43 21.89
C TYR A 611 -2.76 -4.87 21.63
N ASP A 612 -3.20 -4.99 20.38
CA ASP A 612 -4.48 -5.58 19.98
C ASP A 612 -4.35 -7.05 19.55
N ALA A 613 -3.13 -7.57 19.40
CA ALA A 613 -2.87 -8.96 19.02
C ALA A 613 -3.49 -9.97 20.00
N GLY A 614 -4.13 -11.00 19.43
CA GLY A 614 -4.68 -12.11 20.21
C GLY A 614 -3.62 -13.13 20.63
N PRO A 615 -4.03 -14.24 21.26
CA PRO A 615 -3.13 -15.33 21.67
C PRO A 615 -2.20 -15.87 20.59
N SER A 616 -2.55 -15.79 19.30
CA SER A 616 -1.67 -16.19 18.20
C SER A 616 -0.43 -15.31 18.04
N GLY A 617 -0.44 -14.09 18.60
CA GLY A 617 0.60 -13.09 18.42
C GLY A 617 0.61 -12.45 17.02
N THR A 618 -0.37 -12.73 16.16
CA THR A 618 -0.37 -12.23 14.77
C THR A 618 -0.63 -10.73 14.72
N VAL A 619 0.29 -10.00 14.09
CA VAL A 619 0.24 -8.52 13.99
C VAL A 619 0.18 -8.03 12.55
N GLY A 620 0.68 -8.82 11.61
CA GLY A 620 0.69 -8.48 10.19
C GLY A 620 0.30 -9.66 9.33
N PHE A 621 -0.43 -9.37 8.25
CA PHE A 621 -0.80 -10.31 7.22
C PHE A 621 -0.69 -9.61 5.87
N GLN A 622 0.46 -9.79 5.22
CA GLN A 622 0.79 -9.17 3.93
C GLN A 622 0.27 -10.05 2.80
N LEU A 623 -0.42 -9.46 1.83
CA LEU A 623 -1.01 -10.16 0.70
C LEU A 623 -0.46 -9.61 -0.62
N TRP A 624 -0.38 -10.46 -1.64
CA TRP A 624 -0.08 -10.03 -3.00
C TRP A 624 -0.74 -10.94 -4.03
N LYS A 625 -0.70 -10.52 -5.29
CA LYS A 625 -1.01 -11.34 -6.43
C LYS A 625 0.24 -12.07 -6.93
N GLN A 626 0.18 -13.36 -7.18
CA GLN A 626 1.29 -14.12 -7.77
C GLN A 626 0.77 -15.11 -8.81
N GLY A 627 1.47 -15.23 -9.93
CA GLY A 627 1.13 -16.21 -10.94
C GLY A 627 2.26 -16.40 -11.93
N ILE A 628 2.21 -17.50 -12.66
CA ILE A 628 3.15 -17.78 -13.74
C ILE A 628 2.92 -16.90 -14.97
N ILE A 629 1.67 -16.51 -15.29
CA ILE A 629 1.34 -15.74 -16.49
C ILE A 629 1.50 -14.23 -16.27
N ARG A 630 2.09 -13.58 -17.26
CA ARG A 630 2.35 -12.13 -17.28
C ARG A 630 1.07 -11.36 -17.65
N ARG A 631 1.16 -10.02 -17.78
CA ARG A 631 0.09 -9.12 -18.28
C ARG A 631 -1.37 -9.47 -17.93
N GLY A 632 -1.83 -9.06 -16.74
CA GLY A 632 -3.25 -9.19 -16.38
C GLY A 632 -3.82 -10.62 -16.28
N GLY A 633 -3.01 -11.65 -16.53
CA GLY A 633 -3.37 -13.06 -16.57
C GLY A 633 -3.62 -13.72 -15.20
N PRO A 634 -3.79 -15.06 -15.21
CA PRO A 634 -4.03 -15.88 -14.03
C PRO A 634 -3.01 -15.62 -12.94
N ALA A 635 -3.51 -15.43 -11.73
CA ALA A 635 -2.71 -15.22 -10.55
C ALA A 635 -3.57 -15.36 -9.30
N ASP A 636 -2.98 -16.02 -8.31
CA ASP A 636 -3.47 -16.27 -6.99
C ASP A 636 -3.31 -15.08 -6.04
N ILE A 637 -3.96 -15.16 -4.88
CA ILE A 637 -3.74 -14.28 -3.73
C ILE A 637 -2.88 -15.00 -2.71
N MET A 638 -1.61 -14.66 -2.68
CA MET A 638 -0.64 -15.21 -1.74
C MET A 638 -0.55 -14.33 -0.48
N ALA A 639 -0.09 -14.91 0.64
CA ALA A 639 0.11 -14.16 1.86
C ALA A 639 1.23 -14.66 2.78
N ARG A 640 1.79 -13.73 3.57
CA ARG A 640 2.72 -13.96 4.69
C ARG A 640 2.16 -13.41 5.99
N ARG A 641 2.39 -14.14 7.07
CA ARG A 641 2.02 -13.77 8.44
C ARG A 641 3.25 -13.25 9.21
N PHE A 642 3.04 -12.24 10.04
CA PHE A 642 4.01 -11.71 10.99
C PHE A 642 3.51 -11.92 12.42
N VAL A 643 4.36 -12.50 13.27
CA VAL A 643 3.99 -12.94 14.62
C VAL A 643 4.96 -12.36 15.65
N ILE A 644 4.41 -11.83 16.74
CA ILE A 644 5.20 -11.34 17.88
C ILE A 644 6.06 -12.50 18.43
N PRO A 645 7.38 -12.31 18.57
CA PRO A 645 8.27 -13.36 19.03
C PRO A 645 8.15 -13.61 20.54
N ASP A 646 8.57 -14.78 20.98
CA ASP A 646 8.72 -15.07 22.42
C ASP A 646 9.73 -14.11 23.06
N GLY A 647 9.37 -13.55 24.23
CA GLY A 647 10.24 -12.62 24.95
C GLY A 647 10.24 -11.18 24.42
N PHE A 648 9.33 -10.85 23.49
CA PHE A 648 9.11 -9.51 22.95
C PHE A 648 9.09 -8.41 24.02
N ASN A 649 9.92 -7.38 23.83
CA ASN A 649 9.92 -6.15 24.60
C ASN A 649 9.17 -5.03 23.87
N ALA A 650 7.98 -4.71 24.36
CA ALA A 650 7.09 -3.68 23.82
C ALA A 650 7.70 -2.28 23.67
N ALA A 651 8.76 -1.96 24.40
CA ALA A 651 9.39 -0.64 24.38
C ALA A 651 10.49 -0.48 23.32
N THR A 652 11.04 -1.58 22.80
CA THR A 652 12.23 -1.55 21.93
C THR A 652 12.15 -2.45 20.72
N ASP A 653 11.37 -3.52 20.80
CA ASP A 653 11.38 -4.55 19.76
C ASP A 653 10.30 -4.22 18.73
N ASN A 654 10.65 -4.36 17.45
CA ASN A 654 9.70 -4.20 16.36
C ASN A 654 8.93 -5.51 16.14
N PRO A 655 7.61 -5.58 16.41
CA PRO A 655 6.83 -6.80 16.22
C PRO A 655 6.60 -7.13 14.72
N TYR A 656 6.84 -6.17 13.83
CA TYR A 656 6.70 -6.30 12.37
C TYR A 656 8.03 -6.57 11.66
N ASP A 657 9.12 -6.78 12.43
CA ASP A 657 10.47 -6.98 11.92
C ASP A 657 10.61 -8.20 10.98
N TYR A 658 11.62 -8.20 10.12
CA TYR A 658 11.88 -9.24 9.13
C TYR A 658 11.92 -10.66 9.73
N PRO A 659 12.60 -10.92 10.87
CA PRO A 659 12.66 -12.26 11.46
C PRO A 659 11.32 -12.75 12.02
N ASN A 660 10.37 -11.86 12.23
CA ASN A 660 9.04 -12.17 12.75
C ASN A 660 8.07 -12.63 11.65
N MET A 661 8.47 -12.54 10.38
CA MET A 661 7.75 -13.18 9.29
C MET A 661 7.85 -14.70 9.43
N VAL A 662 6.70 -15.37 9.43
CA VAL A 662 6.64 -16.83 9.51
C VAL A 662 7.19 -17.42 8.22
N CYS A 663 8.32 -18.13 8.36
CA CYS A 663 9.01 -18.81 7.29
C CYS A 663 9.29 -20.27 7.70
N GLU A 664 8.27 -21.10 7.61
CA GLU A 664 8.31 -22.49 8.06
C GLU A 664 7.91 -23.42 6.92
N ASN A 665 8.65 -24.50 6.72
CA ASN A 665 8.27 -25.61 5.85
C ASN A 665 7.02 -26.31 6.40
N ALA A 666 6.39 -27.15 5.57
CA ALA A 666 5.22 -27.94 5.98
C ALA A 666 5.46 -28.84 7.22
N ASP A 667 6.71 -29.19 7.51
CA ASP A 667 7.09 -29.96 8.70
C ASP A 667 7.41 -29.11 9.94
N GLY A 668 7.25 -27.78 9.85
CA GLY A 668 7.52 -26.81 10.91
C GLY A 668 8.99 -26.43 11.08
N THR A 669 9.89 -26.88 10.19
CA THR A 669 11.29 -26.45 10.21
C THR A 669 11.45 -25.05 9.59
N PRO A 670 12.42 -24.24 10.06
CA PRO A 670 12.66 -22.92 9.46
C PRO A 670 13.16 -23.06 8.02
N ALA A 671 12.65 -22.21 7.14
CA ALA A 671 13.02 -22.18 5.72
C ALA A 671 13.76 -20.88 5.33
N TRP A 672 14.34 -20.21 6.32
CA TRP A 672 15.18 -19.02 6.11
C TRP A 672 16.52 -19.41 5.48
N ALA A 673 16.90 -18.70 4.42
CA ALA A 673 18.18 -18.78 3.74
C ALA A 673 18.86 -17.40 3.70
N PHE A 674 20.18 -17.38 3.50
CA PHE A 674 20.98 -16.16 3.32
C PHE A 674 20.88 -15.11 4.46
N THR A 675 20.48 -15.51 5.66
CA THR A 675 20.35 -14.61 6.82
C THR A 675 21.69 -14.12 7.37
N ASP A 676 22.80 -14.68 6.89
CA ASP A 676 24.17 -14.32 7.24
C ASP A 676 24.76 -13.23 6.33
N GLY A 677 23.98 -12.71 5.37
CA GLY A 677 24.45 -11.72 4.40
C GLY A 677 25.37 -12.30 3.33
N SER A 678 25.41 -13.63 3.16
CA SER A 678 26.31 -14.25 2.18
C SER A 678 25.92 -13.99 0.72
N ASN A 679 24.72 -13.47 0.46
CA ASN A 679 24.20 -13.26 -0.87
C ASN A 679 23.65 -11.84 -1.04
N PRO A 680 24.26 -11.00 -1.91
CA PRO A 680 23.86 -9.60 -2.08
C PRO A 680 22.51 -9.42 -2.78
N ARG A 681 21.93 -10.47 -3.36
CA ARG A 681 20.55 -10.44 -3.90
C ARG A 681 19.47 -10.48 -2.82
N TYR A 682 19.80 -10.89 -1.60
CA TYR A 682 18.85 -11.10 -0.51
C TYR A 682 19.42 -10.63 0.84
N VAL A 683 19.71 -9.33 0.97
CA VAL A 683 20.45 -8.78 2.14
C VAL A 683 19.68 -8.90 3.46
N LYS A 684 18.35 -8.96 3.42
CA LYS A 684 17.49 -9.21 4.59
C LYS A 684 17.18 -10.69 4.82
N GLY A 685 17.90 -11.58 4.14
CA GLY A 685 17.61 -12.99 4.07
C GLY A 685 16.45 -13.29 3.11
N PHE A 686 16.18 -14.58 2.98
CA PHE A 686 15.28 -15.11 1.98
C PHE A 686 14.38 -16.20 2.57
N CYS A 687 13.08 -16.17 2.29
CA CYS A 687 12.17 -17.21 2.76
C CYS A 687 11.84 -18.23 1.67
N ALA A 688 12.36 -19.45 1.84
CA ALA A 688 12.14 -20.55 0.90
C ALA A 688 10.79 -21.28 1.09
N ALA A 689 10.11 -21.10 2.22
CA ALA A 689 8.84 -21.76 2.50
C ALA A 689 7.70 -21.26 1.58
N PRO A 690 6.70 -22.09 1.27
CA PRO A 690 5.51 -21.65 0.55
C PRO A 690 4.79 -20.51 1.26
N ALA A 691 4.26 -19.59 0.47
CA ALA A 691 3.31 -18.59 0.96
C ALA A 691 1.92 -19.22 1.12
N ILE A 692 1.06 -18.57 1.91
CA ILE A 692 -0.33 -19.03 2.06
C ILE A 692 -1.10 -18.63 0.80
N ASN A 693 -1.58 -19.60 0.02
CA ASN A 693 -2.43 -19.40 -1.15
C ASN A 693 -3.92 -19.27 -0.75
N LEU A 694 -4.41 -18.03 -0.62
CA LEU A 694 -5.79 -17.77 -0.20
C LEU A 694 -6.83 -17.97 -1.31
N SER A 695 -6.47 -17.88 -2.58
CA SER A 695 -7.40 -18.17 -3.68
C SER A 695 -7.38 -19.63 -4.11
N GLY A 696 -6.32 -20.37 -3.73
CA GLY A 696 -6.07 -21.76 -4.05
C GLY A 696 -7.34 -22.59 -4.16
N ASN A 697 -7.49 -23.25 -5.29
CA ASN A 697 -8.66 -24.05 -5.65
C ASN A 697 -8.27 -25.17 -6.62
N THR A 698 -8.94 -26.30 -6.51
CA THR A 698 -8.72 -27.47 -7.35
C THR A 698 -9.77 -27.52 -8.46
N VAL A 699 -9.32 -27.56 -9.71
CA VAL A 699 -10.21 -27.76 -10.86
C VAL A 699 -10.74 -29.20 -10.86
N LEU A 700 -12.05 -29.36 -11.08
CA LEU A 700 -12.68 -30.67 -11.17
C LEU A 700 -12.99 -31.09 -12.61
N THR A 701 -13.51 -30.18 -13.43
CA THR A 701 -13.84 -30.49 -14.84
C THR A 701 -13.78 -29.22 -15.70
N GLY A 702 -13.32 -29.35 -16.93
CA GLY A 702 -13.39 -28.32 -17.97
C GLY A 702 -14.06 -28.83 -19.25
N GLU A 703 -14.06 -28.00 -20.28
CA GLU A 703 -14.57 -28.37 -21.61
C GLU A 703 -13.71 -29.45 -22.27
N THR A 704 -12.39 -29.41 -22.05
CA THR A 704 -11.41 -30.33 -22.64
C THR A 704 -10.76 -31.28 -21.64
N CYS A 705 -11.12 -31.21 -20.34
CA CYS A 705 -10.51 -31.98 -19.26
C CYS A 705 -11.54 -32.51 -18.24
N ALA A 706 -11.20 -33.57 -17.51
CA ALA A 706 -12.13 -34.32 -16.66
C ALA A 706 -11.75 -34.39 -15.16
N ASP A 707 -10.57 -33.89 -14.80
CA ASP A 707 -10.02 -33.82 -13.44
C ASP A 707 -8.85 -32.81 -13.40
N ALA A 708 -8.32 -32.51 -12.21
CA ALA A 708 -7.24 -31.54 -12.03
C ALA A 708 -6.01 -31.84 -12.90
N THR A 709 -5.55 -33.11 -12.91
CA THR A 709 -4.38 -33.53 -13.70
C THR A 709 -4.61 -33.32 -15.20
N SER A 710 -5.75 -33.77 -15.73
CA SER A 710 -6.04 -33.57 -17.15
C SER A 710 -6.32 -32.11 -17.53
N CYS A 711 -6.70 -31.26 -16.57
CA CYS A 711 -6.82 -29.82 -16.81
C CYS A 711 -5.45 -29.13 -16.80
N LEU A 712 -4.54 -29.54 -15.91
CA LEU A 712 -3.15 -29.10 -15.95
C LEU A 712 -2.48 -29.50 -17.27
N ASP A 713 -2.62 -30.76 -17.70
CA ASP A 713 -2.11 -31.25 -18.98
C ASP A 713 -2.72 -30.53 -20.20
N ALA A 714 -3.95 -30.01 -20.06
CA ALA A 714 -4.65 -29.28 -21.10
C ALA A 714 -4.31 -27.78 -21.12
N PHE A 715 -3.61 -27.28 -20.11
CA PHE A 715 -3.15 -25.90 -20.11
C PHE A 715 -1.96 -25.76 -21.08
N PRO A 716 -1.99 -24.78 -21.99
CA PRO A 716 -0.96 -24.62 -23.02
C PRO A 716 0.30 -23.97 -22.45
N PHE A 717 1.03 -24.66 -21.58
CA PHE A 717 2.31 -24.17 -21.07
C PHE A 717 3.32 -23.95 -22.21
N ASN A 718 4.07 -22.86 -22.13
CA ASN A 718 5.29 -22.70 -22.92
C ASN A 718 6.45 -23.52 -22.28
N ASP A 719 7.59 -23.59 -22.98
CA ASP A 719 8.75 -24.38 -22.53
C ASP A 719 9.36 -23.88 -21.20
N TYR A 720 9.01 -22.68 -20.72
CA TYR A 720 9.49 -22.04 -19.49
C TYR A 720 8.45 -21.96 -18.37
N PHE A 721 7.22 -22.44 -18.61
CA PHE A 721 6.09 -22.38 -17.69
C PHE A 721 5.72 -20.96 -17.22
N ASP A 722 5.92 -19.93 -18.04
CA ASP A 722 5.91 -18.53 -17.57
C ASP A 722 5.14 -17.51 -18.43
N ASP A 723 4.55 -17.93 -19.56
CA ASP A 723 3.72 -17.03 -20.36
C ASP A 723 2.74 -17.76 -21.30
N LEU A 724 1.70 -17.03 -21.70
CA LEU A 724 0.72 -17.46 -22.70
C LEU A 724 0.20 -16.25 -23.50
N ASP A 725 0.40 -16.26 -24.82
CA ASP A 725 -0.19 -15.26 -25.72
C ASP A 725 -1.65 -15.61 -26.07
N MET A 726 -2.56 -14.70 -25.69
CA MET A 726 -4.01 -14.85 -25.91
C MET A 726 -4.47 -14.33 -27.28
N ALA A 727 -3.61 -13.70 -28.08
CA ALA A 727 -3.95 -13.13 -29.38
C ALA A 727 -4.02 -14.18 -30.51
N ASP A 728 -3.28 -15.29 -30.39
CA ASP A 728 -3.07 -16.26 -31.48
C ASP A 728 -3.87 -17.58 -31.34
N GLU A 729 -4.69 -17.75 -30.30
CA GLU A 729 -5.32 -19.07 -30.07
C GLU A 729 -6.57 -19.32 -30.93
N THR A 730 -6.40 -20.17 -31.94
CA THR A 730 -7.49 -20.85 -32.67
C THR A 730 -8.02 -22.10 -31.95
N ASP A 731 -7.26 -22.67 -31.01
CA ASP A 731 -7.66 -23.72 -30.07
C ASP A 731 -7.48 -23.20 -28.63
N GLY A 732 -8.52 -22.55 -28.08
CA GLY A 732 -8.40 -21.73 -26.86
C GLY A 732 -8.21 -22.48 -25.54
N ILE A 733 -7.63 -21.78 -24.55
CA ILE A 733 -7.63 -22.14 -23.12
C ILE A 733 -8.95 -22.80 -22.66
N SER A 734 -8.85 -23.96 -22.02
CA SER A 734 -10.02 -24.74 -21.60
C SER A 734 -10.95 -23.95 -20.70
N LYS A 735 -12.25 -23.94 -21.04
CA LYS A 735 -13.26 -23.37 -20.15
C LYS A 735 -13.47 -24.30 -18.95
N ILE A 736 -13.26 -23.79 -17.76
CA ILE A 736 -13.50 -24.49 -16.49
C ILE A 736 -14.99 -24.47 -16.15
N LEU A 737 -15.54 -25.67 -15.86
CA LEU A 737 -16.95 -25.89 -15.59
C LEU A 737 -17.24 -26.10 -14.11
N THR A 738 -16.36 -26.83 -13.40
CA THR A 738 -16.50 -27.09 -11.96
C THR A 738 -15.15 -27.09 -11.26
N TRP A 739 -15.14 -26.64 -10.02
CA TRP A 739 -13.97 -26.46 -9.16
C TRP A 739 -14.38 -26.64 -7.70
N GLN A 740 -13.39 -26.84 -6.82
CA GLN A 740 -13.59 -26.92 -5.37
C GLN A 740 -12.48 -26.16 -4.64
N MET A 741 -12.85 -25.50 -3.55
CA MET A 741 -11.90 -24.86 -2.63
C MET A 741 -11.82 -25.70 -1.36
N PHE A 742 -10.59 -26.00 -0.93
CA PHE A 742 -10.26 -26.79 0.25
C PHE A 742 -9.60 -25.93 1.34
N GLY A 743 -9.31 -26.52 2.50
CA GLY A 743 -8.68 -25.85 3.64
C GLY A 743 -9.11 -26.46 4.98
N PRO A 744 -8.20 -26.55 5.97
CA PRO A 744 -8.52 -27.09 7.30
C PRO A 744 -9.54 -26.20 8.00
N GLY A 745 -10.60 -26.80 8.53
CA GLY A 745 -11.54 -26.11 9.41
C GLY A 745 -10.87 -25.62 10.69
N TYR A 746 -11.55 -24.74 11.43
CA TYR A 746 -11.02 -24.18 12.67
C TYR A 746 -10.72 -25.28 13.69
N GLY A 747 -9.45 -25.40 14.09
CA GLY A 747 -8.97 -26.43 15.02
C GLY A 747 -8.79 -27.83 14.41
N GLU A 748 -8.90 -27.96 13.09
CA GLU A 748 -8.59 -29.18 12.35
C GLU A 748 -7.11 -29.22 11.93
N THR A 749 -6.55 -30.42 11.84
CA THR A 749 -5.21 -30.60 11.26
C THR A 749 -5.35 -30.62 9.74
N PRO A 750 -4.50 -29.89 8.99
CA PRO A 750 -4.46 -29.98 7.54
C PRO A 750 -4.30 -31.43 7.08
N ASP A 751 -5.14 -31.87 6.15
CA ASP A 751 -4.96 -33.11 5.37
C ASP A 751 -4.53 -32.69 3.97
N ALA A 752 -3.41 -33.23 3.50
CA ALA A 752 -2.83 -32.93 2.18
C ALA A 752 -3.79 -33.24 1.01
N THR A 753 -4.84 -34.03 1.23
CA THR A 753 -5.87 -34.30 0.22
C THR A 753 -7.05 -33.32 0.24
N THR A 754 -7.12 -32.45 1.26
CA THR A 754 -8.19 -31.45 1.44
C THR A 754 -7.63 -30.12 1.94
N ASN A 755 -6.41 -29.78 1.57
CA ASN A 755 -5.81 -28.47 1.75
C ASN A 755 -5.29 -27.99 0.41
N ASN A 756 -5.51 -26.71 0.13
CA ASN A 756 -4.98 -26.04 -1.05
C ASN A 756 -4.44 -24.64 -0.72
N LEU A 757 -4.09 -24.44 0.55
CA LEU A 757 -3.54 -23.19 1.07
C LEU A 757 -2.02 -23.13 0.93
N ASP A 758 -1.39 -24.25 0.63
CA ASP A 758 0.03 -24.39 0.32
C ASP A 758 0.26 -24.67 -1.17
N ASP A 759 -0.81 -24.61 -1.98
CA ASP A 759 -0.73 -24.86 -3.41
C ASP A 759 0.12 -23.79 -4.10
N LEU A 760 0.98 -24.23 -5.01
CA LEU A 760 1.77 -23.37 -5.89
C LEU A 760 0.87 -22.73 -6.94
N SER A 761 1.26 -21.56 -7.47
CA SER A 761 0.37 -20.81 -8.36
C SER A 761 0.07 -21.52 -9.68
N TRP A 762 0.95 -22.42 -10.11
CA TRP A 762 0.76 -23.22 -11.33
C TRP A 762 0.00 -24.53 -11.12
N GLU A 763 -0.29 -24.97 -9.88
CA GLU A 763 -1.11 -26.17 -9.66
C GLU A 763 -2.54 -25.97 -10.17
N ASN A 764 -3.01 -24.72 -10.16
CA ASN A 764 -4.16 -24.29 -10.93
C ASN A 764 -3.81 -23.06 -11.80
N PRO A 765 -3.32 -23.28 -13.02
CA PRO A 765 -2.88 -22.19 -13.90
C PRO A 765 -4.05 -21.37 -14.45
N TYR A 766 -5.30 -21.70 -14.11
CA TYR A 766 -6.52 -20.98 -14.50
C TYR A 766 -7.01 -20.00 -13.43
N ASP A 767 -6.42 -19.94 -12.23
CA ASP A 767 -6.92 -19.11 -11.13
C ASP A 767 -6.84 -17.61 -11.45
N MET A 768 -8.00 -16.93 -11.49
CA MET A 768 -8.09 -15.49 -11.71
C MET A 768 -8.64 -14.77 -10.48
N ALA A 769 -7.81 -14.55 -9.46
CA ALA A 769 -8.16 -13.76 -8.29
C ALA A 769 -7.77 -12.28 -8.43
N LYS A 770 -8.61 -11.34 -7.96
CA LYS A 770 -8.38 -9.88 -8.04
C LYS A 770 -8.96 -9.16 -6.81
N GLY A 771 -8.56 -7.90 -6.61
CA GLY A 771 -9.19 -7.02 -5.62
C GLY A 771 -9.05 -7.47 -4.15
N HIS A 772 -7.97 -8.18 -3.81
CA HIS A 772 -7.80 -8.71 -2.48
C HIS A 772 -7.65 -7.59 -1.43
N ARG A 773 -8.43 -7.70 -0.35
CA ARG A 773 -8.49 -6.76 0.79
C ARG A 773 -8.91 -7.54 2.04
N GLY A 774 -8.91 -6.88 3.18
CA GLY A 774 -9.48 -7.47 4.38
C GLY A 774 -9.25 -6.61 5.61
N TYR A 775 -9.51 -7.20 6.78
CA TYR A 775 -9.13 -6.62 8.06
C TYR A 775 -8.73 -7.74 9.02
N MET A 776 -8.04 -7.34 10.09
CA MET A 776 -7.76 -8.19 11.23
C MET A 776 -8.20 -7.52 12.53
N ALA A 777 -8.56 -8.33 13.51
CA ALA A 777 -8.90 -7.91 14.86
C ALA A 777 -8.59 -9.06 15.84
N GLY A 778 -7.57 -8.91 16.67
CA GLY A 778 -7.05 -9.99 17.49
C GLY A 778 -6.57 -11.16 16.61
N ASP A 779 -7.10 -12.35 16.85
CA ASP A 779 -6.81 -13.56 16.05
C ASP A 779 -7.77 -13.73 14.86
N MET A 780 -8.77 -12.86 14.71
CA MET A 780 -9.70 -12.93 13.58
C MET A 780 -9.06 -12.23 12.37
N ILE A 781 -8.93 -12.96 11.27
CA ILE A 781 -8.52 -12.41 9.97
C ILE A 781 -9.66 -12.67 8.98
N MET A 782 -10.07 -11.64 8.25
CA MET A 782 -11.05 -11.75 7.18
C MET A 782 -10.43 -11.25 5.88
N ALA A 783 -10.08 -12.17 4.99
CA ALA A 783 -9.59 -11.86 3.65
C ALA A 783 -10.73 -11.98 2.64
N MET A 784 -10.87 -10.99 1.77
CA MET A 784 -11.82 -10.96 0.68
C MET A 784 -11.09 -10.81 -0.65
N TYR A 785 -11.55 -11.51 -1.69
CA TYR A 785 -11.00 -11.43 -3.03
C TYR A 785 -12.09 -11.74 -4.06
N ALA A 786 -12.02 -11.09 -5.21
CA ALA A 786 -12.89 -11.32 -6.35
C ALA A 786 -12.26 -12.41 -7.22
N TRP A 787 -13.03 -13.39 -7.71
CA TRP A 787 -12.47 -14.55 -8.39
C TRP A 787 -13.37 -15.06 -9.52
N THR A 788 -12.73 -15.58 -10.58
CA THR A 788 -13.37 -16.30 -11.68
C THR A 788 -12.52 -17.50 -12.11
N PRO A 789 -13.12 -18.62 -12.57
CA PRO A 789 -12.38 -19.77 -13.07
C PRO A 789 -12.00 -19.68 -14.55
N ASN A 790 -12.45 -18.65 -15.29
CA ASN A 790 -12.20 -18.57 -16.74
C ASN A 790 -11.56 -17.24 -17.13
N TRP A 791 -10.28 -17.29 -17.51
CA TRP A 791 -9.55 -16.11 -17.96
C TRP A 791 -10.07 -15.54 -19.29
N LYS A 792 -10.12 -16.35 -20.36
CA LYS A 792 -10.58 -15.87 -21.69
C LYS A 792 -11.99 -15.31 -21.66
N ALA A 793 -12.91 -16.01 -21.00
CA ALA A 793 -14.30 -15.54 -20.89
C ALA A 793 -14.40 -14.23 -20.09
N LEU A 794 -13.53 -14.00 -19.10
CA LEU A 794 -13.44 -12.72 -18.39
C LEU A 794 -12.96 -11.60 -19.35
N THR A 795 -11.90 -11.84 -20.11
CA THR A 795 -11.34 -10.87 -21.07
C THR A 795 -12.37 -10.44 -22.10
N ASP A 796 -13.21 -11.37 -22.57
CA ASP A 796 -14.29 -11.09 -23.52
C ASP A 796 -15.60 -10.59 -22.86
N ALA A 797 -15.57 -10.25 -21.57
CA ALA A 797 -16.73 -9.82 -20.77
C ALA A 797 -17.93 -10.80 -20.79
N HIS A 798 -17.65 -12.10 -20.90
CA HIS A 798 -18.62 -13.20 -20.93
C HIS A 798 -18.65 -14.04 -19.64
N ASP A 799 -17.86 -13.70 -18.62
CA ASP A 799 -17.90 -14.34 -17.31
C ASP A 799 -18.17 -13.34 -16.17
N ILE A 800 -18.58 -13.88 -15.02
CA ILE A 800 -18.79 -13.12 -13.79
C ILE A 800 -17.57 -13.24 -12.87
N VAL A 801 -17.30 -12.17 -12.13
CA VAL A 801 -16.34 -12.22 -11.03
C VAL A 801 -17.13 -12.23 -9.72
N ASN A 802 -17.00 -13.31 -8.94
CA ASN A 802 -17.69 -13.44 -7.66
C ASN A 802 -16.80 -12.96 -6.53
N LEU A 803 -17.38 -12.37 -5.48
CA LEU A 803 -16.66 -11.99 -4.28
C LEU A 803 -16.64 -13.14 -3.27
N TYR A 804 -15.45 -13.57 -2.89
CA TYR A 804 -15.21 -14.60 -1.88
C TYR A 804 -14.65 -13.99 -0.61
N VAL A 805 -14.87 -14.69 0.50
CA VAL A 805 -14.34 -14.34 1.81
C VAL A 805 -13.80 -15.61 2.47
N ARG A 806 -12.55 -15.58 2.90
CA ARG A 806 -11.98 -16.55 3.84
C ARG A 806 -11.81 -15.90 5.21
N ARG A 807 -12.01 -16.69 6.28
CA ARG A 807 -11.86 -16.22 7.65
C ARG A 807 -10.97 -17.17 8.42
N SER A 808 -10.08 -16.61 9.22
CA SER A 808 -9.32 -17.31 10.24
C SER A 808 -9.70 -16.76 11.62
N PHE A 809 -9.59 -17.61 12.63
CA PHE A 809 -9.88 -17.29 14.03
C PHE A 809 -8.72 -17.66 14.98
N ASP A 810 -7.56 -17.99 14.41
CA ASP A 810 -6.33 -18.39 15.10
C ASP A 810 -5.10 -17.66 14.51
N GLY A 811 -5.31 -16.45 13.97
CA GLY A 811 -4.24 -15.63 13.43
C GLY A 811 -3.75 -16.05 12.05
N GLY A 812 -4.56 -16.74 11.25
CA GLY A 812 -4.22 -17.12 9.87
C GLY A 812 -3.62 -18.52 9.73
N VAL A 813 -3.70 -19.36 10.76
CA VAL A 813 -3.20 -20.75 10.74
C VAL A 813 -4.22 -21.68 10.08
N THR A 814 -5.49 -21.59 10.47
CA THR A 814 -6.59 -22.35 9.87
C THR A 814 -7.68 -21.42 9.32
N TRP A 815 -8.48 -21.93 8.37
CA TRP A 815 -9.43 -21.12 7.61
C TRP A 815 -10.80 -21.79 7.54
N SER A 816 -11.83 -21.14 8.08
CA SER A 816 -13.17 -21.72 8.14
C SER A 816 -14.29 -20.70 8.13
N THR A 817 -15.53 -21.18 8.13
CA THR A 817 -16.70 -20.35 8.47
C THR A 817 -16.70 -20.05 9.98
N LEU A 818 -17.58 -19.15 10.44
CA LEU A 818 -17.69 -18.84 11.88
C LEU A 818 -17.93 -20.15 12.65
N PRO A 819 -17.05 -20.56 13.59
CA PRO A 819 -17.24 -21.81 14.30
C PRO A 819 -18.46 -21.74 15.23
N ALA A 820 -18.98 -22.91 15.62
CA ALA A 820 -20.17 -23.03 16.47
C ALA A 820 -20.06 -22.25 17.79
N SER A 821 -18.83 -22.05 18.27
CA SER A 821 -18.50 -21.11 19.35
C SER A 821 -17.15 -20.45 19.08
N PHE A 822 -17.11 -19.13 19.03
CA PHE A 822 -15.89 -18.31 18.96
C PHE A 822 -15.92 -17.26 20.08
N ALA A 823 -14.85 -17.14 20.86
CA ALA A 823 -14.69 -16.04 21.82
C ALA A 823 -13.63 -15.07 21.28
N HIS A 824 -14.05 -13.85 20.96
CA HIS A 824 -13.16 -12.79 20.51
C HIS A 824 -12.28 -12.30 21.66
N THR A 825 -11.17 -11.62 21.34
CA THR A 825 -10.17 -11.14 22.33
C THR A 825 -10.77 -10.20 23.39
N ASN A 826 -11.85 -9.49 23.05
CA ASN A 826 -12.62 -8.66 23.98
C ASN A 826 -13.61 -9.45 24.88
N GLY A 827 -13.60 -10.78 24.84
CA GLY A 827 -14.46 -11.68 25.61
C GLY A 827 -15.88 -11.86 25.05
N ILE A 828 -16.23 -11.21 23.94
CA ILE A 828 -17.53 -11.41 23.29
C ILE A 828 -17.54 -12.77 22.60
N THR A 829 -18.59 -13.55 22.86
CA THR A 829 -18.77 -14.87 22.24
C THR A 829 -19.76 -14.78 21.07
N TYR A 830 -19.39 -15.37 19.95
CA TYR A 830 -20.17 -15.51 18.74
C TYR A 830 -20.52 -16.99 18.52
N SER A 831 -21.70 -17.26 17.98
CA SER A 831 -22.15 -18.59 17.58
C SER A 831 -22.44 -18.62 16.08
N GLY A 832 -21.79 -19.51 15.35
CA GLY A 832 -21.98 -19.76 13.91
C GLY A 832 -23.22 -20.57 13.55
#